data_AF-A0A414ZBW3-F1
#
_entry.id   AF-A0A414ZBW3-F1
#
_cell.length_a   1.000
_cell.length_b   1.000
_cell.length_c   1.000
_cell.angle_alpha   90.00
_cell.angle_beta   90.00
_cell.angle_gamma   90.00
#
_symmetry.space_group_name_H-M   'P 1'
#
loop_
_entity.id
_entity.type
_entity.pdbx_description
1 polymer ?
#
loop_
_entity_poly.entity_id
_entity_poly.type
_entity_poly.pdbx_seq_one_letter_code
_entity_poly.pdbx_strand_id
1 'polypeptide(L)'
;MRNKSLILMTICAVLSTDLSAQSIYPGQHAGKMKKVTTAPIQVESFDLKDVRLLPSRFRDNMTRDSVWMTSIATNRLLHSFRNNAGVFAGREGGYMTVKKLGGWESLDCELRGHTTGHLLSAYALMYASTGSEIFKLKGDSLVTGLAEVQAALGNGYLSAYPEELINRNIRGTSVWAPWYTLHKLFSGLIDQYLYADNKQALEVVTRMGDWAYNKLKPLDESTRKRMIRNEFGGVNESFYNLYAITGDERYQWLAEFFYHNDVIDPLKEQRDDLGTKHTNTFIPKVLAEARNYELTQDNDSRKLTDFFWHTMIDHHTFAPGCSSDKEHYFDPQQLSKHLTGYTGETCCTYNMLKLSRHLFCWTGDAKVADYYERALYNHILGQQDPETGMVSYFLPLLSGSHKVYSTRENSFWCCVGSGFENHAKYGEAIYYHNDQGIYVNLFIPSEVNWKAKGITLRQETAFPAEENTALTIQTDKPVTTTIYLRYPSWSKNVKVNVNGKKVSVKQKPGSYIPVTRQWKDGDRIEANYPMSLQLETTPDNPQKGALLYGPLVLAGESGTEGMQSPAPFSDPALYNDYYTYNYHIPAELNTTLQIDRKHPGHSLQRTGEELIFKTSQGNVLRPLYDLHHQRYVVYWDLSFTSCRPADNRQAAYDFTPLDSIVTSWMNKGYYPGASICVVRDDSVIFQKNYKNFTPDTKVYVASAGKWVAAAVIGAVVDCTELDWNDSVKKWIPEFKNDIKGMITLRQLLSHTSGVRPYLPEPRVDNYNHLDSAVMEILPLDTVFTPGTRFEYGGLAMQIAGRMAEKAMNKEFEELFQELIARPLRMKNSHFTPVNTDGGHAPMLGGGLCTTLHDYMRFLDMIYHNGVFEEKQILKPETIHEMQADQVGNAEVHPGEYVERALKKHHTGIYGLGEWRELIDKATGEAYQISSPGWAGAYPWINKQDRVYGFFIAHVQGSSQKEDGFSSFFGSPVISQTVSNIISLKR
;
A
#
# COMPACT_ATOMS: atom_id res chain seq x y z
N MET A 1 18.22 32.48 -76.71
CA MET A 1 16.91 33.10 -76.39
C MET A 1 16.44 32.56 -75.05
N ARG A 2 15.98 33.45 -74.17
CA ARG A 2 15.52 33.20 -72.79
C ARG A 2 14.36 32.19 -72.75
N ASN A 3 14.34 31.25 -71.81
CA ASN A 3 13.43 31.35 -70.66
C ASN A 3 13.65 30.23 -69.61
N LYS A 4 13.50 30.65 -68.35
CA LYS A 4 13.57 29.86 -67.13
C LYS A 4 12.43 28.85 -67.05
N SER A 5 12.68 27.68 -66.48
CA SER A 5 11.69 26.97 -65.65
C SER A 5 12.42 26.19 -64.55
N LEU A 6 12.04 26.52 -63.33
CA LEU A 6 12.49 26.00 -62.05
C LEU A 6 12.18 24.50 -61.95
N ILE A 7 13.17 23.68 -61.59
CA ILE A 7 12.94 22.34 -61.04
C ILE A 7 13.03 22.50 -59.53
N LEU A 8 11.88 22.44 -58.84
CA LEU A 8 11.84 22.26 -57.40
C LEU A 8 11.66 20.76 -57.14
N MET A 9 12.70 20.13 -56.59
CA MET A 9 12.60 18.83 -55.94
C MET A 9 11.72 18.97 -54.69
N THR A 10 10.66 18.17 -54.60
CA THR A 10 10.00 17.89 -53.32
C THR A 10 10.07 16.40 -53.07
N ILE A 11 10.96 16.02 -52.16
CA ILE A 11 11.05 14.69 -51.56
C ILE A 11 9.84 14.54 -50.65
N CYS A 12 8.84 13.75 -51.05
CA CYS A 12 7.79 13.30 -50.14
C CYS A 12 8.32 12.11 -49.34
N ALA A 13 8.92 12.39 -48.18
CA ALA A 13 9.07 11.41 -47.11
C ALA A 13 7.68 11.15 -46.51
N VAL A 14 7.04 10.05 -46.92
CA VAL A 14 5.81 9.56 -46.28
C VAL A 14 6.22 8.84 -45.01
N LEU A 15 6.23 9.57 -43.89
CA LEU A 15 6.35 9.01 -42.55
C LEU A 15 5.03 8.33 -42.20
N SER A 16 5.06 7.00 -42.21
CA SER A 16 4.06 6.14 -41.60
C SER A 16 4.03 6.41 -40.10
N THR A 17 2.94 7.02 -39.63
CA THR A 17 2.73 7.25 -38.20
C THR A 17 1.70 6.27 -37.68
N ASP A 18 2.20 5.40 -36.81
CA ASP A 18 1.46 4.46 -36.01
C ASP A 18 0.60 5.18 -34.95
N LEU A 19 -0.26 4.46 -34.23
CA LEU A 19 -0.81 4.72 -32.89
C LEU A 19 -1.72 3.58 -32.48
N SER A 20 -1.58 3.09 -31.24
CA SER A 20 -2.31 1.99 -30.62
C SER A 20 -3.32 2.30 -29.46
N ALA A 21 -3.87 1.32 -28.70
CA ALA A 21 -5.10 1.42 -27.83
C ALA A 21 -5.19 0.63 -26.48
N GLN A 22 -6.41 0.26 -26.03
CA GLN A 22 -6.97 0.10 -24.70
C GLN A 22 -6.84 1.36 -23.87
N SER A 23 -6.62 1.31 -22.54
CA SER A 23 -6.15 2.52 -21.85
C SER A 23 -4.97 3.04 -22.65
N ILE A 24 -5.05 4.29 -23.10
CA ILE A 24 -4.00 4.89 -23.88
C ILE A 24 -3.04 5.52 -22.90
N TYR A 25 -1.78 5.08 -22.92
CA TYR A 25 -0.76 5.60 -22.02
C TYR A 25 0.12 6.65 -22.71
N PRO A 26 0.65 7.62 -21.95
CA PRO A 26 1.61 8.58 -22.49
C PRO A 26 2.80 7.92 -23.19
N GLY A 27 3.22 8.51 -24.32
CA GLY A 27 4.35 8.05 -25.12
C GLY A 27 4.07 6.89 -26.06
N GLN A 28 2.96 6.18 -25.86
CA GLN A 28 2.58 5.18 -26.82
C GLN A 28 2.12 5.86 -28.11
N HIS A 29 2.15 5.05 -29.15
CA HIS A 29 1.31 5.21 -30.29
C HIS A 29 1.83 6.26 -31.30
N ALA A 30 2.59 7.32 -30.98
CA ALA A 30 2.99 8.42 -31.90
C ALA A 30 2.30 8.62 -33.31
N GLY A 31 1.30 9.52 -33.41
CA GLY A 31 0.84 10.17 -34.67
C GLY A 31 -0.57 9.95 -35.27
N LYS A 32 -1.38 8.94 -34.91
CA LYS A 32 -2.86 8.92 -35.16
C LYS A 32 -3.82 9.69 -34.16
N MET A 33 -3.32 10.66 -33.36
CA MET A 33 -3.95 11.23 -32.15
C MET A 33 -3.99 12.71 -32.46
N LYS A 34 -5.18 13.29 -32.48
CA LYS A 34 -5.31 14.74 -32.69
C LYS A 34 -5.22 15.53 -31.39
N LYS A 35 -5.51 14.91 -30.25
CA LYS A 35 -5.22 15.45 -28.92
C LYS A 35 -4.20 14.57 -28.24
N VAL A 36 -3.07 15.17 -27.91
CA VAL A 36 -1.95 14.51 -27.22
C VAL A 36 -2.07 14.73 -25.72
N THR A 37 -1.35 13.93 -24.94
CA THR A 37 -1.21 14.15 -23.49
C THR A 37 -0.65 15.54 -23.24
N THR A 38 -1.33 16.32 -22.41
CA THR A 38 -0.91 17.66 -21.98
C THR A 38 -0.37 17.64 -20.56
N ALA A 39 -0.75 16.67 -19.73
CA ALA A 39 -0.26 16.52 -18.36
C ALA A 39 1.27 16.33 -18.29
N PRO A 40 1.92 16.84 -17.23
CA PRO A 40 3.30 16.47 -16.92
C PRO A 40 3.42 14.95 -16.68
N ILE A 41 4.34 14.32 -17.40
CA ILE A 41 4.69 12.90 -17.27
C ILE A 41 6.18 12.75 -16.95
N GLN A 42 6.54 11.74 -16.17
CA GLN A 42 7.92 11.42 -15.81
C GLN A 42 8.53 10.39 -16.76
N VAL A 43 7.71 9.45 -17.21
CA VAL A 43 8.10 8.39 -18.12
C VAL A 43 6.97 8.10 -19.11
N GLU A 44 7.37 7.59 -20.25
CA GLU A 44 6.57 7.19 -21.39
C GLU A 44 6.55 5.66 -21.49
N SER A 45 5.42 5.12 -21.91
CA SER A 45 5.26 3.69 -22.15
C SER A 45 5.64 3.34 -23.58
N PHE A 46 6.28 2.18 -23.76
CA PHE A 46 6.53 1.64 -25.11
C PHE A 46 5.24 1.18 -25.78
N ASP A 47 5.20 1.25 -27.11
CA ASP A 47 4.20 0.49 -27.87
C ASP A 47 4.40 -1.01 -27.66
N LEU A 48 3.31 -1.75 -27.47
CA LEU A 48 3.36 -3.20 -27.23
C LEU A 48 4.07 -3.97 -28.35
N LYS A 49 4.03 -3.45 -29.58
CA LYS A 49 4.73 -4.03 -30.73
C LYS A 49 6.26 -3.95 -30.65
N ASP A 50 6.78 -3.10 -29.79
CA ASP A 50 8.22 -2.93 -29.60
C ASP A 50 8.77 -3.80 -28.48
N VAL A 51 7.91 -4.54 -27.76
CA VAL A 51 8.31 -5.50 -26.72
C VAL A 51 7.93 -6.93 -27.14
N ARG A 52 8.87 -7.86 -27.07
CA ARG A 52 8.67 -9.27 -27.42
C ARG A 52 9.03 -10.15 -26.23
N LEU A 53 8.09 -11.00 -25.79
CA LEU A 53 8.38 -11.99 -24.77
C LEU A 53 9.26 -13.11 -25.34
N LEU A 54 10.28 -13.49 -24.57
CA LEU A 54 11.09 -14.69 -24.78
C LEU A 54 10.47 -15.88 -24.02
N PRO A 55 10.95 -17.13 -24.24
CA PRO A 55 10.43 -18.30 -23.56
C PRO A 55 10.39 -18.13 -22.03
N SER A 56 9.20 -18.28 -21.45
CA SER A 56 8.90 -18.09 -20.02
C SER A 56 7.48 -18.55 -19.72
N ARG A 57 7.13 -18.66 -18.44
CA ARG A 57 5.75 -18.97 -18.01
C ARG A 57 4.71 -17.98 -18.57
N PHE A 58 5.07 -16.71 -18.73
CA PHE A 58 4.23 -15.69 -19.35
C PHE A 58 3.97 -15.97 -20.83
N ARG A 59 5.02 -16.36 -21.58
CA ARG A 59 4.89 -16.75 -22.99
C ARG A 59 4.02 -18.00 -23.15
N ASP A 60 4.10 -18.94 -22.22
CA ASP A 60 3.27 -20.14 -22.24
C ASP A 60 1.79 -19.81 -22.03
N ASN A 61 1.46 -18.94 -21.05
CA ASN A 61 0.09 -18.49 -20.83
C ASN A 61 -0.48 -17.74 -22.05
N MET A 62 0.32 -16.83 -22.60
CA MET A 62 -0.04 -16.12 -23.83
C MET A 62 -0.31 -17.09 -24.98
N THR A 63 0.49 -18.16 -25.11
CA THR A 63 0.32 -19.16 -26.15
C THR A 63 -0.97 -19.97 -25.96
N ARG A 64 -1.28 -20.41 -24.73
CA ARG A 64 -2.55 -21.10 -24.41
C ARG A 64 -3.77 -20.25 -24.74
N ASP A 65 -3.73 -18.99 -24.34
CA ASP A 65 -4.81 -18.05 -24.61
C ASP A 65 -5.00 -17.85 -26.12
N SER A 66 -3.89 -17.70 -26.84
CA SER A 66 -3.89 -17.56 -28.30
C SER A 66 -4.54 -18.75 -29.04
N VAL A 67 -4.37 -19.97 -28.52
CA VAL A 67 -5.02 -21.18 -29.04
C VAL A 67 -6.53 -21.15 -28.76
N TRP A 68 -6.95 -20.71 -27.58
CA TRP A 68 -8.38 -20.56 -27.28
C TRP A 68 -9.01 -19.49 -28.17
N MET A 69 -8.42 -18.30 -28.24
CA MET A 69 -8.88 -17.19 -29.07
C MET A 69 -9.04 -17.61 -30.54
N THR A 70 -8.05 -18.30 -31.11
CA THR A 70 -8.10 -18.74 -32.52
C THR A 70 -9.18 -19.80 -32.77
N SER A 71 -9.50 -20.65 -31.77
CA SER A 71 -10.52 -21.69 -31.90
C SER A 71 -11.97 -21.18 -32.00
N ILE A 72 -12.27 -19.96 -31.55
CA ILE A 72 -13.64 -19.41 -31.58
C ILE A 72 -13.96 -18.83 -32.95
N ALA A 73 -14.85 -19.46 -33.72
CA ALA A 73 -15.19 -18.98 -35.05
C ALA A 73 -15.85 -17.58 -35.05
N THR A 74 -15.41 -16.67 -35.93
CA THR A 74 -15.93 -15.30 -36.05
C THR A 74 -17.45 -15.28 -36.29
N ASN A 75 -17.99 -16.22 -37.06
CA ASN A 75 -19.44 -16.31 -37.30
C ASN A 75 -20.25 -16.63 -36.03
N ARG A 76 -19.66 -17.31 -35.04
CA ARG A 76 -20.32 -17.57 -33.75
C ARG A 76 -20.39 -16.29 -32.92
N LEU A 77 -19.33 -15.49 -32.91
CA LEU A 77 -19.28 -14.18 -32.23
C LEU A 77 -20.26 -13.18 -32.85
N LEU A 78 -20.38 -13.17 -34.18
CA LEU A 78 -21.31 -12.30 -34.92
C LEU A 78 -22.78 -12.75 -34.85
N HIS A 79 -23.07 -13.92 -34.28
CA HIS A 79 -24.39 -14.53 -34.35
C HIS A 79 -25.47 -13.66 -33.70
N SER A 80 -25.27 -13.24 -32.45
CA SER A 80 -26.19 -12.40 -31.69
C SER A 80 -26.40 -11.01 -32.32
N PHE A 81 -25.33 -10.41 -32.84
CA PHE A 81 -25.35 -9.14 -33.57
C PHE A 81 -26.20 -9.20 -34.85
N ARG A 82 -25.97 -10.22 -35.68
CA ARG A 82 -26.73 -10.40 -36.92
C ARG A 82 -28.18 -10.81 -36.67
N ASN A 83 -28.45 -11.54 -35.60
CA ASN A 83 -29.83 -11.83 -35.17
C ASN A 83 -30.56 -10.54 -34.76
N ASN A 84 -29.90 -9.67 -33.97
CA ASN A 84 -30.44 -8.38 -33.59
C ASN A 84 -30.77 -7.47 -34.80
N ALA A 85 -29.87 -7.40 -35.77
CA ALA A 85 -30.07 -6.60 -36.98
C ALA A 85 -31.04 -7.23 -38.01
N GLY A 86 -31.60 -8.41 -37.73
CA GLY A 86 -32.45 -9.13 -38.68
C GLY A 86 -31.73 -9.69 -39.91
N VAL A 87 -30.40 -9.60 -39.97
CA VAL A 87 -29.56 -10.09 -41.07
C VAL A 87 -29.67 -11.61 -41.24
N PHE A 88 -29.96 -12.34 -40.15
CA PHE A 88 -30.17 -13.79 -40.16
C PHE A 88 -31.63 -14.25 -40.29
N ALA A 89 -32.61 -13.34 -40.28
CA ALA A 89 -34.04 -13.70 -40.20
C ALA A 89 -34.54 -14.59 -41.35
N GLY A 90 -33.83 -14.68 -42.48
CA GLY A 90 -34.13 -15.58 -43.60
C GLY A 90 -33.16 -16.77 -43.79
N ARG A 91 -32.13 -16.94 -42.95
CA ARG A 91 -31.07 -17.96 -43.12
C ARG A 91 -30.95 -18.95 -41.96
N GLU A 92 -31.42 -18.58 -40.77
CA GLU A 92 -31.36 -19.43 -39.57
C GLU A 92 -32.65 -20.24 -39.39
N GLY A 93 -32.54 -21.56 -39.26
CA GLY A 93 -33.70 -22.48 -39.13
C GLY A 93 -33.93 -23.45 -40.29
N GLY A 94 -33.07 -23.43 -41.33
CA GLY A 94 -33.03 -24.42 -42.42
C GLY A 94 -31.80 -25.36 -42.32
N TYR A 95 -31.14 -25.66 -43.46
CA TYR A 95 -29.89 -26.45 -43.52
C TYR A 95 -28.66 -25.76 -42.90
N MET A 96 -28.76 -24.48 -42.55
CA MET A 96 -27.68 -23.67 -41.98
C MET A 96 -27.98 -23.40 -40.50
N THR A 97 -27.11 -23.89 -39.61
CA THR A 97 -27.15 -23.59 -38.18
C THR A 97 -25.77 -23.14 -37.70
N VAL A 98 -25.73 -22.01 -36.98
CA VAL A 98 -24.51 -21.55 -36.30
C VAL A 98 -24.52 -22.14 -34.88
N LYS A 99 -23.43 -22.79 -34.48
CA LYS A 99 -23.28 -23.26 -33.10
C LYS A 99 -23.25 -22.06 -32.15
N LYS A 100 -24.24 -21.97 -31.27
CA LYS A 100 -24.40 -20.84 -30.32
C LYS A 100 -23.32 -20.88 -29.23
N LEU A 101 -23.04 -19.73 -28.63
CA LEU A 101 -22.23 -19.63 -27.41
C LEU A 101 -23.18 -19.69 -26.19
N GLY A 102 -22.71 -20.28 -25.10
CA GLY A 102 -23.45 -20.34 -23.84
C GLY A 102 -23.07 -19.21 -22.88
N GLY A 103 -23.47 -19.35 -21.61
CA GLY A 103 -23.12 -18.40 -20.55
C GLY A 103 -23.65 -17.00 -20.83
N TRP A 104 -22.84 -15.98 -20.54
CA TRP A 104 -23.27 -14.59 -20.74
C TRP A 104 -23.34 -14.15 -22.22
N GLU A 105 -22.88 -14.98 -23.16
CA GLU A 105 -23.04 -14.77 -24.60
C GLU A 105 -24.29 -15.46 -25.18
N SER A 106 -25.09 -16.13 -24.35
CA SER A 106 -26.34 -16.73 -24.79
C SER A 106 -27.34 -15.66 -25.26
N LEU A 107 -28.24 -16.03 -26.19
CA LEU A 107 -29.19 -15.09 -26.79
C LEU A 107 -30.19 -14.48 -25.78
N ASP A 108 -30.45 -15.20 -24.69
CA ASP A 108 -31.33 -14.80 -23.59
C ASP A 108 -30.60 -13.99 -22.50
N CYS A 109 -29.27 -13.87 -22.55
CA CYS A 109 -28.51 -13.03 -21.62
C CYS A 109 -28.48 -11.56 -22.11
N GLU A 110 -28.71 -10.61 -21.20
CA GLU A 110 -28.66 -9.17 -21.50
C GLU A 110 -27.22 -8.63 -21.66
N LEU A 111 -26.19 -9.38 -21.23
CA LEU A 111 -24.77 -9.00 -21.40
C LEU A 111 -24.15 -9.44 -22.74
N ARG A 112 -24.83 -10.25 -23.54
CA ARG A 112 -24.31 -10.82 -24.80
C ARG A 112 -23.64 -9.77 -25.69
N GLY A 113 -22.56 -10.16 -26.37
CA GLY A 113 -21.72 -9.27 -27.16
C GLY A 113 -20.56 -8.66 -26.39
N HIS A 114 -20.54 -8.71 -25.05
CA HIS A 114 -19.44 -8.16 -24.26
C HIS A 114 -18.12 -8.92 -24.49
N THR A 115 -18.16 -10.25 -24.61
CA THR A 115 -16.98 -11.07 -24.92
C THR A 115 -16.49 -10.78 -26.34
N THR A 116 -17.40 -10.53 -27.27
CA THR A 116 -17.03 -10.11 -28.63
C THR A 116 -16.23 -8.80 -28.62
N GLY A 117 -16.65 -7.84 -27.79
CA GLY A 117 -15.89 -6.61 -27.55
C GLY A 117 -14.50 -6.87 -26.96
N HIS A 118 -14.39 -7.71 -25.93
CA HIS A 118 -13.11 -8.11 -25.36
C HIS A 118 -12.19 -8.82 -26.36
N LEU A 119 -12.73 -9.72 -27.18
CA LEU A 119 -11.96 -10.43 -28.19
C LEU A 119 -11.44 -9.50 -29.29
N LEU A 120 -12.17 -8.44 -29.65
CA LEU A 120 -11.62 -7.39 -30.52
C LEU A 120 -10.36 -6.77 -29.90
N SER A 121 -10.40 -6.37 -28.63
CA SER A 121 -9.20 -5.86 -27.93
C SER A 121 -8.07 -6.90 -27.93
N ALA A 122 -8.39 -8.13 -27.50
CA ALA A 122 -7.42 -9.21 -27.36
C ALA A 122 -6.75 -9.57 -28.70
N TYR A 123 -7.49 -9.64 -29.82
CA TYR A 123 -6.91 -9.89 -31.14
C TYR A 123 -5.92 -8.80 -31.54
N ALA A 124 -6.24 -7.54 -31.26
CA ALA A 124 -5.37 -6.41 -31.56
C ALA A 124 -4.09 -6.45 -30.70
N LEU A 125 -4.25 -6.67 -29.38
CA LEU A 125 -3.14 -6.80 -28.43
C LEU A 125 -2.23 -7.99 -28.77
N MET A 126 -2.82 -9.15 -29.07
CA MET A 126 -2.06 -10.35 -29.43
C MET A 126 -1.31 -10.18 -30.76
N TYR A 127 -1.92 -9.50 -31.74
CA TYR A 127 -1.22 -9.11 -32.97
C TYR A 127 -0.03 -8.20 -32.65
N ALA A 128 -0.22 -7.16 -31.83
CA ALA A 128 0.86 -6.27 -31.44
C ALA A 128 1.99 -7.01 -30.71
N SER A 129 1.67 -7.87 -29.73
CA SER A 129 2.64 -8.63 -28.93
C SER A 129 3.40 -9.70 -29.71
N THR A 130 2.80 -10.27 -30.76
CA THR A 130 3.37 -11.44 -31.45
C THR A 130 3.80 -11.18 -32.90
N GLY A 131 3.23 -10.16 -33.55
CA GLY A 131 3.33 -9.95 -34.99
C GLY A 131 2.60 -11.00 -35.83
N SER A 132 1.75 -11.85 -35.23
CA SER A 132 1.10 -12.94 -35.94
C SER A 132 -0.17 -12.47 -36.65
N GLU A 133 -0.14 -12.52 -37.99
CA GLU A 133 -1.23 -12.07 -38.88
C GLU A 133 -2.57 -12.77 -38.62
N ILE A 134 -2.60 -13.97 -38.04
CA ILE A 134 -3.86 -14.68 -37.76
C ILE A 134 -4.78 -13.86 -36.84
N PHE A 135 -4.23 -13.18 -35.83
CA PHE A 135 -5.04 -12.38 -34.90
C PHE A 135 -5.56 -11.12 -35.59
N LYS A 136 -4.74 -10.48 -36.44
CA LYS A 136 -5.17 -9.37 -37.28
C LYS A 136 -6.31 -9.79 -38.21
N LEU A 137 -6.16 -10.89 -38.95
CA LEU A 137 -7.20 -11.39 -39.85
C LEU A 137 -8.51 -11.72 -39.13
N LYS A 138 -8.44 -12.30 -37.91
CA LYS A 138 -9.63 -12.57 -37.09
C LYS A 138 -10.30 -11.29 -36.62
N GLY A 139 -9.53 -10.31 -36.13
CA GLY A 139 -10.02 -8.99 -35.76
C GLY A 139 -10.68 -8.27 -36.94
N ASP A 140 -9.98 -8.19 -38.08
CA ASP A 140 -10.47 -7.58 -39.32
C ASP A 140 -11.78 -8.23 -39.80
N SER A 141 -11.86 -9.56 -39.77
CA SER A 141 -13.08 -10.30 -40.14
C SER A 141 -14.26 -9.97 -39.21
N LEU A 142 -13.99 -9.79 -37.91
CA LEU A 142 -15.01 -9.45 -36.93
C LEU A 142 -15.49 -8.00 -37.13
N VAL A 143 -14.58 -7.06 -37.37
CA VAL A 143 -14.88 -5.66 -37.72
C VAL A 143 -15.74 -5.59 -38.98
N THR A 144 -15.40 -6.32 -40.04
CA THR A 144 -16.20 -6.37 -41.28
C THR A 144 -17.62 -6.86 -41.02
N GLY A 145 -17.79 -7.92 -40.23
CA GLY A 145 -19.12 -8.42 -39.87
C GLY A 145 -19.91 -7.45 -38.98
N LEU A 146 -19.25 -6.72 -38.08
CA LEU A 146 -19.88 -5.69 -37.26
C LEU A 146 -20.27 -4.45 -38.10
N ALA A 147 -19.48 -4.09 -39.10
CA ALA A 147 -19.80 -3.03 -40.05
C ALA A 147 -21.05 -3.37 -40.89
N GLU A 148 -21.17 -4.63 -41.34
CA GLU A 148 -22.38 -5.17 -42.01
C GLU A 148 -23.62 -5.01 -41.11
N VAL A 149 -23.51 -5.40 -39.83
CA VAL A 149 -24.58 -5.26 -38.84
C VAL A 149 -24.96 -3.79 -38.61
N GLN A 150 -23.98 -2.91 -38.40
CA GLN A 150 -24.22 -1.48 -38.19
C GLN A 150 -24.86 -0.82 -39.42
N ALA A 151 -24.50 -1.26 -40.64
CA ALA A 151 -25.13 -0.80 -41.87
C ALA A 151 -26.60 -1.26 -41.96
N ALA A 152 -26.90 -2.50 -41.59
CA ALA A 152 -28.27 -3.02 -41.58
C ALA A 152 -29.18 -2.31 -40.56
N LEU A 153 -28.65 -1.92 -39.39
CA LEU A 153 -29.37 -1.12 -38.39
C LEU A 153 -29.59 0.34 -38.84
N GLY A 154 -28.72 0.87 -39.70
CA GLY A 154 -28.91 2.13 -40.43
C GLY A 154 -28.69 3.43 -39.64
N ASN A 155 -28.74 3.41 -38.31
CA ASN A 155 -28.70 4.61 -37.46
C ASN A 155 -27.37 4.85 -36.71
N GLY A 156 -26.34 4.02 -36.98
CA GLY A 156 -25.04 4.07 -36.30
C GLY A 156 -24.97 3.25 -35.01
N TYR A 157 -26.10 2.77 -34.49
CA TYR A 157 -26.13 1.84 -33.36
C TYR A 157 -25.48 0.50 -33.73
N LEU A 158 -24.75 -0.08 -32.79
CA LEU A 158 -24.17 -1.40 -32.92
C LEU A 158 -24.18 -2.12 -31.57
N SER A 159 -24.87 -3.25 -31.51
CA SER A 159 -24.92 -4.14 -30.35
C SER A 159 -25.44 -5.52 -30.73
N ALA A 160 -25.20 -6.50 -29.86
CA ALA A 160 -25.78 -7.83 -29.91
C ALA A 160 -27.24 -7.87 -29.40
N TYR A 161 -27.77 -6.75 -28.91
CA TYR A 161 -29.13 -6.59 -28.42
C TYR A 161 -29.80 -5.35 -29.02
N PRO A 162 -31.14 -5.27 -29.00
CA PRO A 162 -31.86 -4.12 -29.56
C PRO A 162 -31.62 -2.88 -28.71
N GLU A 163 -31.73 -1.70 -29.35
CA GLU A 163 -31.56 -0.39 -28.70
C GLU A 163 -32.52 -0.19 -27.50
N GLU A 164 -33.57 -1.00 -27.41
CA GLU A 164 -34.49 -1.02 -26.28
C GLU A 164 -33.82 -1.29 -24.92
N LEU A 165 -32.71 -2.03 -24.85
CA LEU A 165 -31.98 -2.18 -23.58
C LEU A 165 -31.36 -0.85 -23.11
N ILE A 166 -30.92 -0.01 -24.06
CA ILE A 166 -30.45 1.35 -23.76
C ILE A 166 -31.63 2.23 -23.32
N ASN A 167 -32.78 2.13 -23.99
CA ASN A 167 -33.98 2.86 -23.59
C ASN A 167 -34.46 2.47 -22.18
N ARG A 168 -34.40 1.17 -21.84
CA ARG A 168 -34.71 0.66 -20.49
C ARG A 168 -33.80 1.29 -19.44
N ASN A 169 -32.51 1.38 -19.73
CA ASN A 169 -31.56 2.01 -18.82
C ASN A 169 -31.81 3.52 -18.67
N ILE A 170 -32.08 4.25 -19.76
CA ILE A 170 -32.45 5.68 -19.74
C ILE A 170 -33.70 5.91 -18.87
N ARG A 171 -34.70 5.04 -18.97
CA ARG A 171 -35.92 5.11 -18.13
C ARG A 171 -35.67 4.76 -16.66
N GLY A 172 -34.53 4.15 -16.33
CA GLY A 172 -34.23 3.62 -15.00
C GLY A 172 -34.99 2.32 -14.68
N THR A 173 -35.41 1.58 -15.71
CA THR A 173 -36.02 0.26 -15.54
C THR A 173 -34.94 -0.82 -15.46
N SER A 174 -35.25 -1.96 -14.81
CA SER A 174 -34.30 -3.07 -14.67
C SER A 174 -33.74 -3.48 -16.04
N VAL A 175 -32.42 -3.59 -16.15
CA VAL A 175 -31.66 -4.08 -17.30
C VAL A 175 -30.22 -4.31 -16.86
N TRP A 176 -29.58 -5.36 -17.36
CA TRP A 176 -28.21 -5.70 -16.97
C TRP A 176 -27.16 -4.96 -17.82
N ALA A 177 -26.58 -3.91 -17.24
CA ALA A 177 -25.35 -3.24 -17.67
C ALA A 177 -25.17 -3.03 -19.21
N PRO A 178 -26.13 -2.45 -19.94
CA PRO A 178 -26.01 -2.32 -21.40
C PRO A 178 -24.89 -1.36 -21.81
N TRP A 179 -24.57 -0.32 -21.02
CA TRP A 179 -23.41 0.53 -21.36
C TRP A 179 -22.07 -0.15 -21.07
N TYR A 180 -22.00 -1.11 -20.14
CA TYR A 180 -20.80 -1.93 -19.94
C TYR A 180 -20.49 -2.79 -21.17
N THR A 181 -21.53 -3.36 -21.81
CA THR A 181 -21.36 -4.17 -23.02
C THR A 181 -20.95 -3.30 -24.21
N LEU A 182 -21.59 -2.14 -24.39
CA LEU A 182 -21.16 -1.18 -25.42
C LEU A 182 -19.73 -0.69 -25.20
N HIS A 183 -19.33 -0.45 -23.95
CA HIS A 183 -17.93 -0.12 -23.63
C HIS A 183 -16.96 -1.13 -24.21
N LYS A 184 -17.21 -2.43 -24.09
CA LYS A 184 -16.28 -3.45 -24.65
C LYS A 184 -16.18 -3.35 -26.17
N LEU A 185 -17.27 -3.03 -26.85
CA LEU A 185 -17.25 -2.81 -28.30
C LEU A 185 -16.53 -1.53 -28.68
N PHE A 186 -16.78 -0.42 -27.96
CA PHE A 186 -16.05 0.83 -28.15
C PHE A 186 -14.55 0.61 -28.00
N SER A 187 -14.11 0.05 -26.87
CA SER A 187 -12.69 -0.24 -26.63
C SER A 187 -12.14 -1.21 -27.67
N GLY A 188 -12.79 -2.33 -27.95
CA GLY A 188 -12.29 -3.30 -28.92
C GLY A 188 -12.13 -2.76 -30.34
N LEU A 189 -13.06 -1.92 -30.82
CA LEU A 189 -12.95 -1.28 -32.14
C LEU A 189 -11.87 -0.20 -32.17
N ILE A 190 -11.78 0.59 -31.10
CA ILE A 190 -10.67 1.52 -30.88
C ILE A 190 -9.35 0.73 -30.96
N ASP A 191 -9.26 -0.43 -30.31
CA ASP A 191 -8.07 -1.29 -30.29
C ASP A 191 -7.69 -1.87 -31.64
N GLN A 192 -8.66 -2.27 -32.46
CA GLN A 192 -8.41 -2.74 -33.82
C GLN A 192 -7.82 -1.64 -34.71
N TYR A 193 -8.31 -0.41 -34.64
CA TYR A 193 -7.74 0.71 -35.39
C TYR A 193 -6.28 0.95 -35.04
N LEU A 194 -6.00 0.74 -33.78
CA LEU A 194 -4.85 1.30 -33.14
C LEU A 194 -3.70 0.27 -33.14
N TYR A 195 -3.91 -0.95 -32.61
CA TYR A 195 -2.87 -1.99 -32.63
C TYR A 195 -2.76 -2.72 -33.98
N ALA A 196 -3.84 -2.76 -34.78
CA ALA A 196 -3.91 -3.52 -36.02
C ALA A 196 -4.16 -2.68 -37.28
N ASP A 197 -4.08 -1.35 -37.18
CA ASP A 197 -4.23 -0.39 -38.28
C ASP A 197 -5.57 -0.50 -39.04
N ASN A 198 -6.62 -1.01 -38.39
CA ASN A 198 -7.92 -1.21 -39.03
C ASN A 198 -8.73 0.09 -39.11
N LYS A 199 -8.67 0.78 -40.25
CA LYS A 199 -9.42 2.02 -40.48
C LYS A 199 -10.95 1.84 -40.47
N GLN A 200 -11.46 0.70 -40.92
CA GLN A 200 -12.89 0.40 -40.86
C GLN A 200 -13.37 0.31 -39.40
N ALA A 201 -12.54 -0.17 -38.48
CA ALA A 201 -12.87 -0.18 -37.06
C ALA A 201 -13.07 1.25 -36.51
N LEU A 202 -12.22 2.19 -36.91
CA LEU A 202 -12.38 3.61 -36.58
C LEU A 202 -13.69 4.17 -37.14
N GLU A 203 -14.01 3.89 -38.41
CA GLU A 203 -15.27 4.32 -39.03
C GLU A 203 -16.50 3.80 -38.26
N VAL A 204 -16.50 2.50 -37.90
CA VAL A 204 -17.59 1.87 -37.14
C VAL A 204 -17.74 2.52 -35.77
N VAL A 205 -16.64 2.70 -35.02
CA VAL A 205 -16.71 3.26 -33.65
C VAL A 205 -17.04 4.74 -33.64
N THR A 206 -16.59 5.52 -34.63
CA THR A 206 -17.01 6.92 -34.82
C THR A 206 -18.51 7.02 -35.02
N ARG A 207 -19.10 6.16 -35.86
CA ARG A 207 -20.56 6.10 -36.06
C ARG A 207 -21.30 5.67 -34.79
N MET A 208 -20.73 4.77 -33.99
CA MET A 208 -21.29 4.45 -32.67
C MET A 208 -21.26 5.65 -31.72
N GLY A 209 -20.15 6.40 -31.71
CA GLY A 209 -20.00 7.63 -30.94
C GLY A 209 -21.01 8.71 -31.35
N ASP A 210 -21.22 8.87 -32.66
CA ASP A 210 -22.21 9.81 -33.20
C ASP A 210 -23.64 9.44 -32.78
N TRP A 211 -23.98 8.15 -32.85
CA TRP A 211 -25.25 7.63 -32.33
C TRP A 211 -25.39 7.92 -30.83
N ALA A 212 -24.36 7.62 -30.03
CA ALA A 212 -24.40 7.83 -28.58
C ALA A 212 -24.58 9.32 -28.24
N TYR A 213 -23.86 10.22 -28.91
CA TYR A 213 -24.01 11.67 -28.75
C TYR A 213 -25.45 12.11 -29.04
N ASN A 214 -25.98 11.75 -30.22
CA ASN A 214 -27.33 12.15 -30.62
C ASN A 214 -28.41 11.57 -29.70
N LYS A 215 -28.20 10.37 -29.16
CA LYS A 215 -29.11 9.70 -28.24
C LYS A 215 -29.12 10.35 -26.85
N LEU A 216 -27.95 10.74 -26.34
CA LEU A 216 -27.77 11.18 -24.95
C LEU A 216 -27.85 12.71 -24.79
N LYS A 217 -27.47 13.49 -25.81
CA LYS A 217 -27.47 14.96 -25.77
C LYS A 217 -28.82 15.59 -25.37
N PRO A 218 -29.98 15.05 -25.77
CA PRO A 218 -31.28 15.60 -25.38
C PRO A 218 -31.70 15.29 -23.93
N LEU A 219 -31.00 14.41 -23.21
CA LEU A 219 -31.39 13.98 -21.87
C LEU A 219 -31.08 15.05 -20.83
N ASP A 220 -32.01 15.27 -19.89
CA ASP A 220 -31.78 16.14 -18.75
C ASP A 220 -30.89 15.50 -17.68
N GLU A 221 -30.40 16.33 -16.76
CA GLU A 221 -29.52 15.91 -15.66
C GLU A 221 -30.15 14.83 -14.76
N SER A 222 -31.46 14.90 -14.52
CA SER A 222 -32.16 13.94 -13.69
C SER A 222 -32.19 12.54 -14.32
N THR A 223 -32.34 12.51 -15.65
CA THR A 223 -32.34 11.30 -16.46
C THR A 223 -30.94 10.74 -16.59
N ARG A 224 -29.94 11.60 -16.83
CA ARG A 224 -28.51 11.22 -16.80
C ARG A 224 -28.16 10.56 -15.48
N LYS A 225 -28.37 11.23 -14.34
CA LYS A 225 -28.04 10.69 -13.00
C LYS A 225 -28.73 9.35 -12.72
N ARG A 226 -29.98 9.18 -13.17
CA ARG A 226 -30.71 7.92 -13.05
C ARG A 226 -30.08 6.81 -13.89
N MET A 227 -29.71 7.11 -15.13
CA MET A 227 -29.16 6.17 -16.09
C MET A 227 -27.79 5.63 -15.62
N ILE A 228 -26.88 6.53 -15.21
CA ILE A 228 -25.48 6.20 -14.86
C ILE A 228 -25.33 5.46 -13.51
N ARG A 229 -26.43 5.26 -12.78
CA ARG A 229 -26.47 4.35 -11.61
C ARG A 229 -26.26 2.90 -12.01
N ASN A 230 -26.72 2.52 -13.20
CA ASN A 230 -26.45 1.21 -13.77
C ASN A 230 -25.00 1.14 -14.25
N GLU A 231 -24.39 -0.03 -14.20
CA GLU A 231 -23.00 -0.21 -14.59
C GLU A 231 -22.78 0.13 -16.08
N PHE A 232 -21.76 0.96 -16.33
CA PHE A 232 -21.33 1.36 -17.67
C PHE A 232 -19.86 1.02 -17.96
N GLY A 233 -19.20 0.27 -17.07
CA GLY A 233 -17.76 0.01 -17.13
C GLY A 233 -16.95 1.32 -17.26
N GLY A 234 -15.97 1.35 -18.15
CA GLY A 234 -15.19 2.53 -18.51
C GLY A 234 -15.58 3.13 -19.87
N VAL A 235 -16.87 3.20 -20.21
CA VAL A 235 -17.29 3.79 -21.51
C VAL A 235 -16.83 5.24 -21.66
N ASN A 236 -16.75 5.98 -20.55
CA ASN A 236 -16.18 7.32 -20.49
C ASN A 236 -14.69 7.35 -20.85
N GLU A 237 -13.89 6.37 -20.41
CA GLU A 237 -12.51 6.21 -20.85
C GLU A 237 -12.45 6.02 -22.38
N SER A 238 -13.30 5.13 -22.94
CA SER A 238 -13.36 4.93 -24.40
C SER A 238 -13.72 6.21 -25.14
N PHE A 239 -14.59 7.05 -24.59
CA PHE A 239 -14.95 8.34 -25.19
C PHE A 239 -13.82 9.37 -25.11
N TYR A 240 -13.07 9.43 -24.01
CA TYR A 240 -11.83 10.23 -23.96
C TYR A 240 -10.80 9.74 -24.98
N ASN A 241 -10.68 8.42 -25.17
CA ASN A 241 -9.80 7.85 -26.17
C ASN A 241 -10.25 8.17 -27.60
N LEU A 242 -11.55 8.08 -27.88
CA LEU A 242 -12.10 8.47 -29.18
C LEU A 242 -11.94 9.97 -29.44
N TYR A 243 -12.10 10.82 -28.41
CA TYR A 243 -11.78 12.24 -28.47
C TYR A 243 -10.29 12.46 -28.79
N ALA A 244 -9.39 11.75 -28.13
CA ALA A 244 -7.96 11.85 -28.39
C ALA A 244 -7.59 11.51 -29.84
N ILE A 245 -8.19 10.46 -30.39
CA ILE A 245 -7.99 10.01 -31.79
C ILE A 245 -8.55 11.02 -32.78
N THR A 246 -9.78 11.48 -32.58
CA THR A 246 -10.54 12.21 -33.61
C THR A 246 -10.44 13.73 -33.48
N GLY A 247 -10.12 14.24 -32.30
CA GLY A 247 -10.16 15.65 -31.93
C GLY A 247 -11.58 16.23 -31.83
N ASP A 248 -12.62 15.39 -31.88
CA ASP A 248 -14.02 15.82 -31.89
C ASP A 248 -14.55 15.99 -30.46
N GLU A 249 -14.84 17.24 -30.07
CA GLU A 249 -15.30 17.62 -28.74
C GLU A 249 -16.63 16.98 -28.33
N ARG A 250 -17.42 16.46 -29.29
CA ARG A 250 -18.63 15.68 -28.98
C ARG A 250 -18.31 14.43 -28.15
N TYR A 251 -17.15 13.81 -28.38
CA TYR A 251 -16.73 12.63 -27.62
C TYR A 251 -16.15 13.00 -26.26
N GLN A 252 -15.52 14.17 -26.11
CA GLN A 252 -15.19 14.70 -24.78
C GLN A 252 -16.47 14.92 -23.97
N TRP A 253 -17.49 15.56 -24.57
CA TRP A 253 -18.79 15.75 -23.93
C TRP A 253 -19.43 14.42 -23.51
N LEU A 254 -19.32 13.37 -24.32
CA LEU A 254 -19.80 12.03 -23.95
C LEU A 254 -19.03 11.45 -22.75
N ALA A 255 -17.71 11.62 -22.70
CA ALA A 255 -16.92 11.18 -21.56
C ALA A 255 -17.38 11.86 -20.26
N GLU A 256 -17.57 13.18 -20.31
CA GLU A 256 -18.08 14.00 -19.20
C GLU A 256 -19.52 13.65 -18.80
N PHE A 257 -20.38 13.30 -19.78
CA PHE A 257 -21.75 12.86 -19.50
C PHE A 257 -21.80 11.62 -18.59
N PHE A 258 -20.82 10.72 -18.71
CA PHE A 258 -20.70 9.53 -17.88
C PHE A 258 -19.92 9.74 -16.58
N TYR A 259 -19.54 10.99 -16.25
CA TYR A 259 -19.00 11.32 -14.93
C TYR A 259 -20.04 10.99 -13.84
N HIS A 260 -19.71 10.08 -12.93
CA HIS A 260 -20.63 9.58 -11.91
C HIS A 260 -20.39 10.29 -10.58
N ASN A 261 -21.01 11.45 -10.41
CA ASN A 261 -20.92 12.31 -9.22
C ASN A 261 -20.98 11.55 -7.89
N ASP A 262 -22.05 10.78 -7.66
CA ASP A 262 -22.29 10.05 -6.39
C ASP A 262 -21.18 9.03 -6.03
N VAL A 263 -20.34 8.64 -7.00
CA VAL A 263 -19.25 7.68 -6.83
C VAL A 263 -17.89 8.36 -6.82
N ILE A 264 -17.67 9.37 -7.67
CA ILE A 264 -16.36 10.01 -7.87
C ILE A 264 -16.16 11.23 -6.96
N ASP A 265 -17.20 12.02 -6.67
CA ASP A 265 -17.07 13.21 -5.83
C ASP A 265 -16.54 12.90 -4.40
N PRO A 266 -16.94 11.78 -3.74
CA PRO A 266 -16.32 11.38 -2.47
C PRO A 266 -14.80 11.17 -2.54
N LEU A 267 -14.28 10.68 -3.68
CA LEU A 267 -12.83 10.53 -3.88
C LEU A 267 -12.14 11.87 -4.14
N LYS A 268 -12.81 12.83 -4.80
CA LYS A 268 -12.31 14.20 -4.93
C LYS A 268 -12.14 14.87 -3.56
N GLU A 269 -13.04 14.56 -2.63
CA GLU A 269 -12.99 14.97 -1.23
C GLU A 269 -11.99 14.14 -0.39
N GLN A 270 -11.26 13.19 -1.00
CA GLN A 270 -10.30 12.28 -0.35
C GLN A 270 -10.91 11.48 0.81
N ARG A 271 -12.15 11.01 0.64
CA ARG A 271 -12.82 10.14 1.60
C ARG A 271 -12.57 8.67 1.28
N ASP A 272 -12.02 7.95 2.26
CA ASP A 272 -11.66 6.53 2.19
C ASP A 272 -12.87 5.56 2.36
N ASP A 273 -14.09 6.08 2.33
CA ASP A 273 -15.31 5.28 2.46
C ASP A 273 -15.85 4.86 1.08
N LEU A 274 -15.34 3.73 0.59
CA LEU A 274 -15.81 3.11 -0.65
C LEU A 274 -17.18 2.41 -0.47
N GLY A 275 -17.62 2.20 0.78
CA GLY A 275 -18.85 1.52 1.16
C GLY A 275 -18.86 0.04 0.75
N THR A 276 -20.03 -0.47 0.38
CA THR A 276 -20.22 -1.85 -0.12
C THR A 276 -20.50 -1.88 -1.63
N LYS A 277 -20.00 -0.90 -2.38
CA LYS A 277 -20.24 -0.81 -3.83
C LYS A 277 -19.51 -1.95 -4.56
N HIS A 278 -20.00 -2.32 -5.75
CA HIS A 278 -19.32 -3.29 -6.61
C HIS A 278 -17.96 -2.72 -7.07
N THR A 279 -16.87 -3.42 -6.73
CA THR A 279 -15.49 -2.95 -6.89
C THR A 279 -15.11 -2.77 -8.35
N ASN A 280 -15.35 -3.76 -9.21
CA ASN A 280 -15.02 -3.66 -10.63
C ASN A 280 -15.89 -2.66 -11.41
N THR A 281 -17.09 -2.33 -10.95
CA THR A 281 -17.85 -1.20 -11.51
C THR A 281 -17.19 0.15 -11.15
N PHE A 282 -16.46 0.22 -10.05
CA PHE A 282 -15.86 1.45 -9.53
C PHE A 282 -14.55 1.79 -10.26
N ILE A 283 -13.59 0.86 -10.31
CA ILE A 283 -12.22 1.12 -10.80
C ILE A 283 -12.18 1.72 -12.23
N PRO A 284 -12.95 1.24 -13.22
CA PRO A 284 -12.96 1.81 -14.58
C PRO A 284 -13.44 3.26 -14.65
N LYS A 285 -14.22 3.72 -13.68
CA LYS A 285 -14.62 5.13 -13.62
C LYS A 285 -13.42 6.01 -13.25
N VAL A 286 -12.53 5.51 -12.38
CA VAL A 286 -11.28 6.20 -12.01
C VAL A 286 -10.26 6.16 -13.15
N LEU A 287 -10.25 5.11 -13.98
CA LEU A 287 -9.44 5.08 -15.22
C LEU A 287 -9.81 6.24 -16.16
N ALA A 288 -11.10 6.57 -16.27
CA ALA A 288 -11.52 7.70 -17.09
C ALA A 288 -11.06 9.04 -16.52
N GLU A 289 -11.01 9.20 -15.19
CA GLU A 289 -10.45 10.40 -14.56
C GLU A 289 -8.93 10.49 -14.77
N ALA A 290 -8.22 9.35 -14.72
CA ALA A 290 -6.81 9.30 -15.07
C ALA A 290 -6.59 9.80 -16.51
N ARG A 291 -7.43 9.35 -17.44
CA ARG A 291 -7.38 9.78 -18.84
C ARG A 291 -7.78 11.25 -19.03
N ASN A 292 -8.75 11.74 -18.24
CA ASN A 292 -9.13 13.14 -18.22
C ASN A 292 -7.93 14.01 -17.84
N TYR A 293 -7.27 13.71 -16.70
CA TYR A 293 -6.07 14.44 -16.27
C TYR A 293 -5.01 14.51 -17.37
N GLU A 294 -4.74 13.38 -18.04
CA GLU A 294 -3.75 13.33 -19.12
C GLU A 294 -4.07 14.26 -20.29
N LEU A 295 -5.34 14.39 -20.64
CA LEU A 295 -5.79 15.20 -21.79
C LEU A 295 -6.01 16.67 -21.43
N THR A 296 -6.42 16.98 -20.19
CA THR A 296 -6.92 18.32 -19.80
C THR A 296 -6.11 19.00 -18.69
N GLN A 297 -5.17 18.28 -18.05
CA GLN A 297 -4.48 18.71 -16.83
C GLN A 297 -5.40 18.96 -15.62
N ASP A 298 -6.57 18.32 -15.58
CA ASP A 298 -7.49 18.44 -14.44
C ASP A 298 -6.86 17.88 -13.15
N ASN A 299 -6.43 18.78 -12.25
CA ASN A 299 -5.71 18.40 -11.04
C ASN A 299 -6.57 17.67 -10.01
N ASP A 300 -7.89 17.83 -10.06
CA ASP A 300 -8.79 17.08 -9.17
C ASP A 300 -8.84 15.61 -9.60
N SER A 301 -8.91 15.35 -10.91
CA SER A 301 -8.78 14.02 -11.51
C SER A 301 -7.44 13.37 -11.12
N ARG A 302 -6.34 14.12 -11.15
CA ARG A 302 -5.04 13.62 -10.66
C ARG A 302 -5.10 13.21 -9.19
N LYS A 303 -5.55 14.13 -8.33
CA LYS A 303 -5.57 13.93 -6.87
C LYS A 303 -6.48 12.77 -6.47
N LEU A 304 -7.68 12.66 -7.06
CA LEU A 304 -8.61 11.59 -6.74
C LEU A 304 -8.06 10.24 -7.21
N THR A 305 -7.40 10.19 -8.37
CA THR A 305 -6.83 8.95 -8.90
C THR A 305 -5.67 8.47 -8.03
N ASP A 306 -4.78 9.38 -7.63
CA ASP A 306 -3.67 9.10 -6.72
C ASP A 306 -4.17 8.59 -5.36
N PHE A 307 -5.13 9.32 -4.76
CA PHE A 307 -5.79 8.94 -3.52
C PHE A 307 -6.42 7.55 -3.60
N PHE A 308 -7.24 7.30 -4.62
CA PHE A 308 -7.92 6.03 -4.81
C PHE A 308 -6.94 4.86 -4.96
N TRP A 309 -5.89 5.03 -5.76
CA TRP A 309 -4.91 3.96 -5.96
C TRP A 309 -4.20 3.62 -4.64
N HIS A 310 -3.76 4.62 -3.88
CA HIS A 310 -3.13 4.43 -2.57
C HIS A 310 -4.09 3.78 -1.56
N THR A 311 -5.33 4.26 -1.44
CA THR A 311 -6.39 3.62 -0.64
C THR A 311 -6.55 2.14 -0.99
N MET A 312 -6.63 1.82 -2.29
CA MET A 312 -6.85 0.44 -2.75
C MET A 312 -5.70 -0.48 -2.35
N ILE A 313 -4.46 -0.07 -2.57
CA ILE A 313 -3.30 -0.92 -2.31
C ILE A 313 -2.96 -1.02 -0.82
N ASP A 314 -3.17 0.06 -0.04
CA ASP A 314 -2.78 0.10 1.36
C ASP A 314 -3.85 -0.54 2.27
N HIS A 315 -5.15 -0.49 1.89
CA HIS A 315 -6.25 -0.96 2.75
C HIS A 315 -7.08 -2.11 2.16
N HIS A 316 -7.38 -2.11 0.85
CA HIS A 316 -8.38 -3.02 0.25
C HIS A 316 -7.81 -4.22 -0.51
N THR A 317 -6.49 -4.42 -0.45
CA THR A 317 -5.79 -5.44 -1.23
C THR A 317 -5.28 -6.57 -0.32
N PHE A 318 -5.56 -7.82 -0.70
CA PHE A 318 -5.00 -9.02 -0.08
C PHE A 318 -3.56 -9.27 -0.55
N ALA A 319 -2.81 -10.12 0.16
CA ALA A 319 -1.40 -10.40 -0.12
C ALA A 319 -1.08 -10.73 -1.60
N PRO A 320 -1.93 -11.49 -2.35
CA PRO A 320 -1.72 -11.72 -3.79
C PRO A 320 -1.87 -10.50 -4.71
N GLY A 321 -2.23 -9.32 -4.18
CA GLY A 321 -2.51 -8.13 -4.99
C GLY A 321 -3.95 -8.05 -5.51
N CYS A 322 -4.82 -8.98 -5.09
CA CYS A 322 -6.24 -9.01 -5.43
C CYS A 322 -7.10 -8.21 -4.42
N SER A 323 -8.31 -7.82 -4.83
CA SER A 323 -9.25 -7.06 -4.00
C SER A 323 -10.67 -7.59 -4.18
N SER A 324 -11.61 -7.10 -3.36
CA SER A 324 -13.03 -7.49 -3.29
C SER A 324 -13.30 -8.87 -2.68
N ASP A 325 -14.49 -9.00 -2.09
CA ASP A 325 -15.11 -10.26 -1.68
C ASP A 325 -16.53 -10.28 -2.25
N LYS A 326 -16.88 -11.33 -2.98
CA LYS A 326 -18.12 -11.41 -3.76
C LYS A 326 -18.33 -10.18 -4.64
N GLU A 327 -17.27 -9.71 -5.32
CA GLU A 327 -17.24 -8.52 -6.20
C GLU A 327 -17.44 -7.15 -5.53
N HIS A 328 -17.64 -7.10 -4.21
CA HIS A 328 -17.96 -5.86 -3.50
C HIS A 328 -16.82 -5.42 -2.57
N TYR A 329 -16.79 -4.12 -2.32
CA TYR A 329 -16.03 -3.56 -1.21
C TYR A 329 -16.60 -4.01 0.13
N PHE A 330 -15.72 -4.05 1.12
CA PHE A 330 -16.02 -4.40 2.50
C PHE A 330 -15.13 -3.57 3.43
N ASP A 331 -15.39 -3.64 4.72
CA ASP A 331 -14.58 -2.96 5.75
C ASP A 331 -13.17 -3.58 5.83
N PRO A 332 -12.11 -2.87 5.41
CA PRO A 332 -10.75 -3.41 5.41
C PRO A 332 -10.22 -3.72 6.81
N GLN A 333 -10.84 -3.18 7.88
CA GLN A 333 -10.53 -3.54 9.27
C GLN A 333 -11.08 -4.92 9.67
N GLN A 334 -11.72 -5.64 8.74
CA GLN A 334 -12.25 -6.99 8.96
C GLN A 334 -11.75 -7.96 7.87
N LEU A 335 -10.59 -7.68 7.26
CA LEU A 335 -10.05 -8.41 6.12
C LEU A 335 -9.98 -9.93 6.34
N SER A 336 -9.67 -10.41 7.55
CA SER A 336 -9.64 -11.87 7.84
C SER A 336 -11.00 -12.55 7.65
N LYS A 337 -12.11 -11.84 7.83
CA LYS A 337 -13.48 -12.35 7.64
C LYS A 337 -13.87 -12.48 6.17
N HIS A 338 -13.11 -11.83 5.29
CA HIS A 338 -13.32 -11.80 3.84
C HIS A 338 -12.37 -12.73 3.07
N LEU A 339 -11.72 -13.67 3.78
CA LEU A 339 -11.00 -14.80 3.20
C LEU A 339 -11.99 -15.92 2.83
N THR A 340 -12.71 -15.72 1.73
CA THR A 340 -13.82 -16.58 1.30
C THR A 340 -13.52 -17.32 -0.02
N GLY A 341 -14.45 -18.17 -0.44
CA GLY A 341 -14.40 -18.85 -1.74
C GLY A 341 -14.68 -17.93 -2.93
N TYR A 342 -14.99 -16.66 -2.68
CA TYR A 342 -15.41 -15.65 -3.66
C TYR A 342 -14.57 -14.37 -3.56
N THR A 343 -13.41 -14.45 -2.92
CA THR A 343 -12.46 -13.35 -2.79
C THR A 343 -11.70 -13.15 -4.09
N GLY A 344 -11.32 -11.91 -4.38
CA GLY A 344 -10.38 -11.61 -5.47
C GLY A 344 -10.97 -11.80 -6.86
N GLU A 345 -11.96 -10.99 -7.25
CA GLU A 345 -12.40 -10.93 -8.65
C GLU A 345 -11.24 -10.51 -9.56
N THR A 346 -10.97 -11.27 -10.63
CA THR A 346 -9.81 -11.01 -11.50
C THR A 346 -9.92 -9.66 -12.24
N CYS A 347 -11.13 -9.25 -12.66
CA CYS A 347 -11.32 -7.97 -13.34
C CYS A 347 -10.89 -6.76 -12.49
N CYS A 348 -11.04 -6.84 -11.15
CA CYS A 348 -10.57 -5.79 -10.25
C CYS A 348 -9.06 -5.61 -10.38
N THR A 349 -8.30 -6.71 -10.37
CA THR A 349 -6.84 -6.68 -10.51
C THR A 349 -6.41 -6.22 -11.90
N TYR A 350 -7.05 -6.72 -12.95
CA TYR A 350 -6.81 -6.25 -14.32
C TYR A 350 -6.96 -4.72 -14.44
N ASN A 351 -8.02 -4.14 -13.88
CA ASN A 351 -8.25 -2.69 -13.94
C ASN A 351 -7.32 -1.89 -13.02
N MET A 352 -6.93 -2.45 -11.85
CA MET A 352 -5.90 -1.83 -11.00
C MET A 352 -4.52 -1.84 -11.65
N LEU A 353 -4.17 -2.88 -12.41
CA LEU A 353 -2.94 -2.90 -13.21
C LEU A 353 -3.00 -1.82 -14.30
N LYS A 354 -4.13 -1.67 -15.00
CA LYS A 354 -4.33 -0.57 -15.96
C LYS A 354 -4.13 0.80 -15.31
N LEU A 355 -4.70 1.01 -14.12
CA LEU A 355 -4.61 2.28 -13.39
C LEU A 355 -3.15 2.55 -12.98
N SER A 356 -2.46 1.52 -12.50
CA SER A 356 -1.05 1.58 -12.10
C SER A 356 -0.15 2.07 -13.23
N ARG A 357 -0.42 1.69 -14.49
CA ARG A 357 0.37 2.16 -15.64
C ARG A 357 0.23 3.68 -15.86
N HIS A 358 -0.97 4.26 -15.67
CA HIS A 358 -1.15 5.71 -15.73
C HIS A 358 -0.32 6.40 -14.64
N LEU A 359 -0.48 5.98 -13.39
CA LEU A 359 0.29 6.53 -12.27
C LEU A 359 1.80 6.40 -12.50
N PHE A 360 2.27 5.26 -13.00
CA PHE A 360 3.69 5.07 -13.27
C PHE A 360 4.21 6.05 -14.33
N CYS A 361 3.44 6.32 -15.39
CA CYS A 361 3.81 7.35 -16.37
C CYS A 361 3.92 8.74 -15.74
N TRP A 362 3.07 9.04 -14.76
CA TRP A 362 3.06 10.35 -14.09
C TRP A 362 4.17 10.51 -13.04
N THR A 363 4.62 9.41 -12.40
CA THR A 363 5.48 9.49 -11.22
C THR A 363 6.84 8.80 -11.37
N GLY A 364 6.93 7.74 -12.19
CA GLY A 364 8.09 6.85 -12.23
C GLY A 364 8.34 6.10 -10.90
N ASP A 365 7.34 6.01 -10.03
CA ASP A 365 7.49 5.47 -8.67
C ASP A 365 7.64 3.93 -8.67
N ALA A 366 8.69 3.43 -8.01
CA ALA A 366 8.93 2.01 -7.84
C ALA A 366 7.84 1.30 -7.03
N LYS A 367 7.11 1.99 -6.13
CA LYS A 367 5.98 1.40 -5.37
C LYS A 367 4.88 0.91 -6.31
N VAL A 368 4.63 1.65 -7.40
CA VAL A 368 3.65 1.28 -8.42
C VAL A 368 4.11 0.04 -9.18
N ALA A 369 5.40 -0.03 -9.53
CA ALA A 369 5.99 -1.21 -10.17
C ALA A 369 6.01 -2.45 -9.25
N ASP A 370 6.23 -2.27 -7.94
CA ASP A 370 6.17 -3.35 -6.94
C ASP A 370 4.76 -3.94 -6.81
N TYR A 371 3.71 -3.09 -6.76
CA TYR A 371 2.33 -3.56 -6.79
C TYR A 371 2.01 -4.29 -8.10
N TYR A 372 2.44 -3.72 -9.25
CA TYR A 372 2.23 -4.33 -10.56
C TYR A 372 2.82 -5.75 -10.59
N GLU A 373 4.06 -5.91 -10.14
CA GLU A 373 4.73 -7.21 -10.05
C GLU A 373 3.95 -8.16 -9.13
N ARG A 374 3.56 -7.73 -7.93
CA ARG A 374 2.83 -8.56 -6.96
C ARG A 374 1.53 -9.09 -7.56
N ALA A 375 0.68 -8.21 -8.08
CA ALA A 375 -0.62 -8.56 -8.64
C ALA A 375 -0.49 -9.42 -9.91
N LEU A 376 0.50 -9.10 -10.76
CA LEU A 376 0.75 -9.83 -12.00
C LEU A 376 1.15 -11.28 -11.74
N TYR A 377 2.16 -11.51 -10.89
CA TYR A 377 2.67 -12.85 -10.62
C TYR A 377 1.69 -13.70 -9.82
N ASN A 378 1.00 -13.13 -8.82
CA ASN A 378 0.25 -13.93 -7.86
C ASN A 378 -1.22 -14.11 -8.20
N HIS A 379 -1.81 -13.18 -8.97
CA HIS A 379 -3.20 -13.26 -9.37
C HIS A 379 -3.35 -13.52 -10.88
N ILE A 380 -2.84 -12.63 -11.73
CA ILE A 380 -3.07 -12.72 -13.18
C ILE A 380 -2.37 -13.93 -13.82
N LEU A 381 -1.10 -14.19 -13.48
CA LEU A 381 -0.36 -15.34 -14.01
C LEU A 381 -1.01 -16.67 -13.57
N GLY A 382 -1.43 -16.73 -12.31
CA GLY A 382 -2.05 -17.91 -11.71
C GLY A 382 -3.53 -18.12 -12.05
N GLN A 383 -4.17 -17.17 -12.74
CA GLN A 383 -5.57 -17.21 -13.15
C GLN A 383 -5.84 -18.31 -14.19
N GLN A 384 -4.89 -18.53 -15.11
CA GLN A 384 -5.06 -19.43 -16.23
C GLN A 384 -4.64 -20.85 -15.87
N ASP A 385 -5.51 -21.80 -16.16
CA ASP A 385 -5.22 -23.23 -16.09
C ASP A 385 -4.12 -23.62 -17.12
N PRO A 386 -2.98 -24.16 -16.67
CA PRO A 386 -1.88 -24.55 -17.56
C PRO A 386 -2.21 -25.71 -18.50
N GLU A 387 -3.23 -26.51 -18.19
CA GLU A 387 -3.62 -27.66 -19.01
C GLU A 387 -4.58 -27.26 -20.14
N THR A 388 -5.65 -26.52 -19.81
CA THR A 388 -6.73 -26.25 -20.76
C THR A 388 -6.74 -24.83 -21.35
N GLY A 389 -6.04 -23.88 -20.71
CA GLY A 389 -6.06 -22.46 -21.04
C GLY A 389 -7.28 -21.69 -20.51
N MET A 390 -8.17 -22.35 -19.77
CA MET A 390 -9.34 -21.72 -19.15
C MET A 390 -8.93 -20.84 -17.96
N VAL A 391 -9.77 -19.87 -17.60
CA VAL A 391 -9.42 -18.87 -16.58
C VAL A 391 -10.38 -18.91 -15.40
N SER A 392 -9.89 -18.58 -14.20
CA SER A 392 -10.73 -18.41 -13.02
C SER A 392 -11.42 -17.05 -12.98
N TYR A 393 -12.59 -17.01 -12.32
CA TYR A 393 -13.29 -15.75 -12.03
C TYR A 393 -12.72 -15.09 -10.78
N PHE A 394 -12.80 -15.81 -9.67
CA PHE A 394 -12.23 -15.44 -8.37
C PHE A 394 -10.85 -16.11 -8.17
N LEU A 395 -10.07 -15.56 -7.25
CA LEU A 395 -8.94 -16.23 -6.61
C LEU A 395 -9.34 -16.58 -5.16
N PRO A 396 -9.93 -17.76 -4.93
CA PRO A 396 -10.42 -18.15 -3.61
C PRO A 396 -9.31 -18.07 -2.55
N LEU A 397 -9.57 -17.39 -1.44
CA LEU A 397 -8.62 -17.28 -0.31
C LEU A 397 -9.09 -18.04 0.94
N LEU A 398 -10.27 -18.66 0.88
CA LEU A 398 -10.73 -19.62 1.88
C LEU A 398 -9.76 -20.79 1.98
N SER A 399 -9.22 -21.04 3.17
CA SER A 399 -8.28 -22.13 3.42
C SER A 399 -8.86 -23.49 2.99
N GLY A 400 -8.18 -24.21 2.11
CA GLY A 400 -8.63 -25.51 1.59
C GLY A 400 -9.53 -25.46 0.37
N SER A 401 -9.82 -24.26 -0.16
CA SER A 401 -10.47 -24.10 -1.46
C SER A 401 -9.51 -24.40 -2.62
N HIS A 402 -10.03 -24.37 -3.85
CA HIS A 402 -9.28 -24.56 -5.10
C HIS A 402 -9.75 -23.55 -6.15
N LYS A 403 -8.96 -23.28 -7.19
CA LYS A 403 -9.39 -22.39 -8.29
C LYS A 403 -10.51 -23.06 -9.09
N VAL A 404 -11.57 -22.31 -9.41
CA VAL A 404 -12.66 -22.75 -10.31
C VAL A 404 -12.46 -22.11 -11.68
N TYR A 405 -12.29 -22.92 -12.73
CA TYR A 405 -12.01 -22.45 -14.08
C TYR A 405 -13.27 -22.41 -14.95
N SER A 406 -13.29 -21.46 -15.88
CA SER A 406 -14.29 -21.38 -16.93
C SER A 406 -14.34 -22.63 -17.80
N THR A 407 -15.45 -22.81 -18.51
CA THR A 407 -15.53 -23.72 -19.65
C THR A 407 -15.31 -22.98 -20.96
N ARG A 408 -14.83 -23.71 -21.97
CA ARG A 408 -14.40 -23.17 -23.25
C ARG A 408 -15.49 -22.44 -24.04
N GLU A 409 -16.74 -22.82 -23.86
CA GLU A 409 -17.86 -22.33 -24.69
C GLU A 409 -19.11 -21.88 -23.91
N ASN A 410 -19.17 -22.04 -22.58
CA ASN A 410 -20.40 -21.81 -21.82
C ASN A 410 -20.25 -20.86 -20.62
N SER A 411 -19.06 -20.37 -20.31
CA SER A 411 -18.87 -19.46 -19.17
C SER A 411 -18.98 -18.01 -19.61
N PHE A 412 -18.06 -17.57 -20.49
CA PHE A 412 -17.98 -16.20 -21.03
C PHE A 412 -18.28 -15.09 -20.02
N TRP A 413 -17.81 -15.24 -18.79
CA TRP A 413 -17.99 -14.23 -17.75
C TRP A 413 -17.15 -12.96 -18.03
N CYS A 414 -17.32 -11.89 -17.24
CA CYS A 414 -16.44 -10.70 -17.35
C CYS A 414 -14.94 -11.07 -17.23
N CYS A 415 -14.59 -11.97 -16.31
CA CYS A 415 -13.22 -12.44 -16.08
C CYS A 415 -12.67 -13.31 -17.23
N VAL A 416 -13.54 -13.91 -18.06
CA VAL A 416 -13.13 -14.55 -19.32
C VAL A 416 -12.77 -13.48 -20.34
N GLY A 417 -13.59 -12.43 -20.44
CA GLY A 417 -13.32 -11.27 -21.30
C GLY A 417 -11.98 -10.59 -20.98
N SER A 418 -11.75 -10.23 -19.72
CA SER A 418 -10.46 -9.65 -19.28
C SER A 418 -9.32 -10.68 -19.33
N GLY A 419 -9.60 -11.98 -19.15
CA GLY A 419 -8.64 -13.07 -19.32
C GLY A 419 -8.01 -13.09 -20.71
N PHE A 420 -8.81 -12.98 -21.78
CA PHE A 420 -8.31 -12.89 -23.16
C PHE A 420 -7.36 -11.70 -23.38
N GLU A 421 -7.56 -10.61 -22.63
CA GLU A 421 -6.72 -9.43 -22.77
C GLU A 421 -5.47 -9.49 -21.89
N ASN A 422 -5.59 -10.02 -20.67
CA ASN A 422 -4.50 -10.18 -19.69
C ASN A 422 -3.29 -10.87 -20.31
N HIS A 423 -3.52 -12.03 -20.93
CA HIS A 423 -2.45 -12.88 -21.43
C HIS A 423 -1.83 -12.35 -22.73
N ALA A 424 -2.53 -11.47 -23.45
CA ALA A 424 -2.05 -10.86 -24.69
C ALA A 424 -1.05 -9.72 -24.47
N LYS A 425 -0.93 -9.17 -23.25
CA LYS A 425 -0.26 -7.88 -23.01
C LYS A 425 0.80 -7.86 -21.91
N TYR A 426 1.35 -9.01 -21.52
CA TYR A 426 2.40 -9.08 -20.48
C TYR A 426 3.64 -8.19 -20.74
N GLY A 427 3.91 -7.79 -21.98
CA GLY A 427 5.00 -6.88 -22.34
C GLY A 427 4.81 -5.41 -21.92
N GLU A 428 3.57 -4.99 -21.61
CA GLU A 428 3.16 -3.59 -21.56
C GLU A 428 3.75 -2.76 -20.40
N ALA A 429 4.23 -3.43 -19.36
CA ALA A 429 4.76 -2.80 -18.15
C ALA A 429 6.19 -3.23 -17.81
N ILE A 430 6.86 -3.99 -18.69
CA ILE A 430 8.23 -4.45 -18.46
C ILE A 430 9.20 -3.27 -18.54
N TYR A 431 9.00 -2.38 -19.52
CA TYR A 431 9.88 -1.24 -19.78
C TYR A 431 9.10 0.06 -19.94
N TYR A 432 9.74 1.16 -19.55
CA TYR A 432 9.31 2.53 -19.81
C TYR A 432 10.53 3.38 -20.18
N HIS A 433 10.35 4.57 -20.72
CA HIS A 433 11.48 5.43 -21.08
C HIS A 433 11.20 6.91 -20.85
N ASN A 434 12.25 7.70 -20.82
CA ASN A 434 12.19 9.15 -20.99
C ASN A 434 13.43 9.62 -21.76
N ASP A 435 13.63 10.94 -21.87
CA ASP A 435 14.77 11.49 -22.61
C ASP A 435 16.14 11.03 -22.09
N GLN A 436 16.22 10.72 -20.79
CA GLN A 436 17.45 10.37 -20.08
C GLN A 436 17.79 8.87 -20.17
N GLY A 437 16.79 8.00 -20.30
CA GLY A 437 17.03 6.58 -20.19
C GLY A 437 15.81 5.68 -20.30
N ILE A 438 16.08 4.38 -20.12
CA ILE A 438 15.10 3.30 -20.12
C ILE A 438 14.99 2.71 -18.72
N TYR A 439 13.76 2.48 -18.26
CA TYR A 439 13.41 1.85 -16.99
C TYR A 439 13.14 0.38 -17.22
N VAL A 440 13.78 -0.48 -16.44
CA VAL A 440 13.57 -1.93 -16.41
C VAL A 440 12.80 -2.26 -15.14
N ASN A 441 11.48 -2.43 -15.29
CA ASN A 441 10.56 -2.61 -14.16
C ASN A 441 10.37 -4.08 -13.81
N LEU A 442 10.01 -4.92 -14.78
CA LEU A 442 9.67 -6.34 -14.52
C LEU A 442 10.80 -7.26 -14.99
N PHE A 443 11.05 -8.30 -14.20
CA PHE A 443 12.08 -9.30 -14.50
C PHE A 443 11.47 -10.46 -15.31
N ILE A 444 11.08 -10.16 -16.55
CA ILE A 444 10.42 -11.10 -17.46
C ILE A 444 11.29 -11.24 -18.71
N PRO A 445 11.62 -12.48 -19.15
CA PRO A 445 12.39 -12.72 -20.36
C PRO A 445 11.76 -12.04 -21.56
N SER A 446 12.46 -11.07 -22.13
CA SER A 446 11.89 -10.19 -23.14
C SER A 446 12.96 -9.42 -23.92
N GLU A 447 12.56 -8.85 -25.04
CA GLU A 447 13.37 -7.96 -25.85
C GLU A 447 12.56 -6.70 -26.13
N VAL A 448 13.17 -5.52 -25.96
CA VAL A 448 12.55 -4.23 -26.30
C VAL A 448 13.39 -3.48 -27.32
N ASN A 449 12.74 -2.99 -28.37
CA ASN A 449 13.34 -2.15 -29.41
C ASN A 449 13.06 -0.67 -29.13
N TRP A 450 14.05 0.04 -28.62
CA TRP A 450 13.99 1.48 -28.38
C TRP A 450 14.48 2.27 -29.61
N LYS A 451 13.61 2.35 -30.62
CA LYS A 451 13.90 2.97 -31.92
C LYS A 451 14.44 4.40 -31.81
N ALA A 452 13.89 5.20 -30.89
CA ALA A 452 14.27 6.61 -30.71
C ALA A 452 15.77 6.79 -30.37
N LYS A 453 16.41 5.78 -29.76
CA LYS A 453 17.84 5.79 -29.45
C LYS A 453 18.65 4.77 -30.26
N GLY A 454 18.02 3.96 -31.12
CA GLY A 454 18.70 2.89 -31.86
C GLY A 454 19.30 1.81 -30.96
N ILE A 455 18.60 1.47 -29.88
CA ILE A 455 19.00 0.44 -28.90
C ILE A 455 17.96 -0.67 -28.88
N THR A 456 18.42 -1.92 -28.94
CA THR A 456 17.62 -3.08 -28.52
C THR A 456 18.17 -3.60 -27.20
N LEU A 457 17.29 -3.82 -26.22
CA LEU A 457 17.65 -4.39 -24.91
C LEU A 457 17.03 -5.79 -24.81
N ARG A 458 17.87 -6.80 -24.64
CA ARG A 458 17.45 -8.19 -24.46
C ARG A 458 17.64 -8.61 -23.01
N GLN A 459 16.56 -8.96 -22.33
CA GLN A 459 16.53 -9.46 -20.95
C GLN A 459 16.42 -10.98 -20.91
N GLU A 460 17.38 -11.63 -20.26
CA GLU A 460 17.47 -13.07 -20.08
C GLU A 460 17.51 -13.38 -18.58
N THR A 461 16.58 -14.19 -18.11
CA THR A 461 16.43 -14.55 -16.70
C THR A 461 15.54 -15.78 -16.54
N ALA A 462 15.75 -16.57 -15.51
CA ALA A 462 14.80 -17.58 -15.02
C ALA A 462 14.00 -17.08 -13.80
N PHE A 463 13.99 -15.77 -13.52
CA PHE A 463 13.20 -15.18 -12.46
C PHE A 463 11.72 -15.59 -12.60
N PRO A 464 11.06 -16.01 -11.51
CA PRO A 464 11.51 -15.94 -10.12
C PRO A 464 12.18 -17.23 -9.60
N ALA A 465 12.43 -18.24 -10.44
CA ALA A 465 13.12 -19.46 -10.02
C ALA A 465 14.58 -19.15 -9.59
N GLU A 466 15.20 -18.15 -10.22
CA GLU A 466 16.49 -17.59 -9.81
C GLU A 466 16.40 -16.10 -9.47
N GLU A 467 17.43 -15.60 -8.80
CA GLU A 467 17.54 -14.20 -8.36
C GLU A 467 18.30 -13.31 -9.36
N ASN A 468 18.74 -13.85 -10.50
CA ASN A 468 19.59 -13.14 -11.46
C ASN A 468 18.80 -12.70 -12.70
N THR A 469 19.13 -11.53 -13.24
CA THR A 469 18.70 -11.09 -14.57
C THR A 469 19.90 -10.52 -15.33
N ALA A 470 19.97 -10.81 -16.62
CA ALA A 470 20.98 -10.28 -17.52
C ALA A 470 20.34 -9.45 -18.63
N LEU A 471 20.88 -8.27 -18.88
CA LEU A 471 20.48 -7.41 -19.97
C LEU A 471 21.63 -7.29 -20.96
N THR A 472 21.39 -7.67 -22.22
CA THR A 472 22.35 -7.48 -23.31
C THR A 472 21.90 -6.30 -24.17
N ILE A 473 22.81 -5.36 -24.40
CA ILE A 473 22.56 -4.18 -25.23
C ILE A 473 23.00 -4.49 -26.66
N GLN A 474 22.14 -4.16 -27.62
CA GLN A 474 22.43 -4.23 -29.05
C GLN A 474 22.26 -2.83 -29.66
N THR A 475 23.24 -2.39 -30.45
CA THR A 475 23.20 -1.08 -31.11
C THR A 475 24.19 -0.97 -32.27
N ASP A 476 23.83 -0.30 -33.36
CA ASP A 476 24.71 -0.13 -34.52
C ASP A 476 25.89 0.82 -34.25
N LYS A 477 25.72 1.76 -33.31
CA LYS A 477 26.72 2.78 -32.95
C LYS A 477 26.66 3.04 -31.45
N PRO A 478 27.78 3.39 -30.78
CA PRO A 478 27.75 3.64 -29.35
C PRO A 478 26.77 4.76 -28.96
N VAL A 479 25.93 4.52 -27.95
CA VAL A 479 24.88 5.45 -27.49
C VAL A 479 25.07 5.80 -26.02
N THR A 480 25.10 7.08 -25.69
CA THR A 480 25.10 7.53 -24.29
C THR A 480 23.68 7.64 -23.77
N THR A 481 23.33 6.81 -22.78
CA THR A 481 22.01 6.82 -22.13
C THR A 481 22.08 6.18 -20.75
N THR A 482 21.02 6.33 -19.96
CA THR A 482 20.86 5.67 -18.66
C THR A 482 19.99 4.42 -18.79
N ILE A 483 20.39 3.35 -18.11
CA ILE A 483 19.53 2.20 -17.83
C ILE A 483 19.18 2.26 -16.34
N TYR A 484 17.90 2.47 -16.03
CA TYR A 484 17.36 2.50 -14.67
C TYR A 484 16.86 1.11 -14.31
N LEU A 485 17.60 0.41 -13.46
CA LEU A 485 17.20 -0.92 -12.97
C LEU A 485 16.32 -0.73 -11.74
N ARG A 486 15.11 -1.28 -11.71
CA ARG A 486 14.30 -1.26 -10.48
C ARG A 486 15.08 -1.95 -9.36
N TYR A 487 15.09 -1.33 -8.18
CA TYR A 487 15.48 -1.92 -6.90
C TYR A 487 14.19 -2.18 -6.12
N PRO A 488 13.62 -3.40 -6.20
CA PRO A 488 12.34 -3.72 -5.58
C PRO A 488 12.38 -3.52 -4.07
N SER A 489 11.26 -3.11 -3.45
CA SER A 489 11.18 -2.96 -1.98
C SER A 489 11.42 -4.27 -1.22
N TRP A 490 11.10 -5.42 -1.82
CA TRP A 490 11.26 -6.74 -1.20
C TRP A 490 12.71 -7.24 -1.19
N SER A 491 13.61 -6.68 -2.01
CA SER A 491 15.00 -7.13 -2.12
C SER A 491 15.95 -6.28 -1.27
N LYS A 492 17.03 -6.88 -0.78
CA LYS A 492 18.12 -6.19 -0.06
C LYS A 492 19.46 -6.59 -0.65
N ASN A 493 20.42 -5.65 -0.67
CA ASN A 493 21.79 -5.86 -1.15
C ASN A 493 21.90 -6.25 -2.63
N VAL A 494 21.09 -5.63 -3.49
CA VAL A 494 21.17 -5.82 -4.95
C VAL A 494 22.59 -5.57 -5.46
N LYS A 495 23.10 -6.50 -6.29
CA LYS A 495 24.42 -6.41 -6.90
C LYS A 495 24.26 -6.22 -8.40
N VAL A 496 25.01 -5.26 -8.96
CA VAL A 496 24.99 -4.97 -10.39
C VAL A 496 26.42 -5.01 -10.93
N ASN A 497 26.63 -5.71 -12.03
CA ASN A 497 27.87 -5.74 -12.80
C ASN A 497 27.60 -5.27 -14.23
N VAL A 498 28.58 -4.58 -14.83
CA VAL A 498 28.58 -4.24 -16.26
C VAL A 498 29.86 -4.79 -16.88
N ASN A 499 29.73 -5.69 -17.85
CA ASN A 499 30.85 -6.41 -18.48
C ASN A 499 31.80 -7.02 -17.43
N GLY A 500 31.24 -7.70 -16.42
CA GLY A 500 31.97 -8.30 -15.30
C GLY A 500 32.52 -7.32 -14.25
N LYS A 501 32.35 -6.00 -14.43
CA LYS A 501 32.83 -4.99 -13.47
C LYS A 501 31.70 -4.52 -12.56
N LYS A 502 31.91 -4.62 -11.24
CA LYS A 502 30.96 -4.19 -10.22
C LYS A 502 30.62 -2.70 -10.34
N VAL A 503 29.32 -2.39 -10.29
CA VAL A 503 28.78 -1.04 -10.15
C VAL A 503 28.45 -0.78 -8.68
N SER A 504 28.79 0.41 -8.18
CA SER A 504 28.41 0.82 -6.82
C SER A 504 26.92 1.15 -6.78
N VAL A 505 26.16 0.36 -6.04
CA VAL A 505 24.73 0.61 -5.78
C VAL A 505 24.62 1.45 -4.51
N LYS A 506 24.16 2.70 -4.65
CA LYS A 506 23.96 3.65 -3.53
C LYS A 506 22.49 3.84 -3.18
N GLN A 507 21.60 3.37 -4.04
CA GLN A 507 20.16 3.47 -3.91
C GLN A 507 19.62 2.48 -2.88
N LYS A 508 18.41 2.74 -2.42
CA LYS A 508 17.72 1.94 -1.39
C LYS A 508 16.63 1.07 -2.04
N PRO A 509 16.17 0.00 -1.39
CA PRO A 509 14.97 -0.73 -1.81
C PRO A 509 13.78 0.22 -2.03
N GLY A 510 12.95 -0.05 -3.03
CA GLY A 510 11.84 0.82 -3.45
C GLY A 510 12.29 2.01 -4.28
N SER A 511 13.34 1.88 -5.10
CA SER A 511 13.83 2.95 -5.98
C SER A 511 14.43 2.41 -7.29
N TYR A 512 15.17 3.21 -8.05
CA TYR A 512 15.86 2.80 -9.29
C TYR A 512 17.36 3.03 -9.20
N ILE A 513 18.15 2.06 -9.65
CA ILE A 513 19.61 2.14 -9.77
C ILE A 513 19.95 2.69 -11.16
N PRO A 514 20.38 3.96 -11.29
CA PRO A 514 20.75 4.51 -12.59
C PRO A 514 22.15 4.02 -12.99
N VAL A 515 22.25 3.46 -14.20
CA VAL A 515 23.52 3.10 -14.83
C VAL A 515 23.69 3.92 -16.10
N THR A 516 24.35 5.08 -15.99
CA THR A 516 24.61 5.97 -17.14
C THR A 516 25.97 5.66 -17.76
N ARG A 517 25.98 5.29 -19.03
CA ARG A 517 27.19 4.94 -19.79
C ARG A 517 27.03 5.29 -21.26
N GLN A 518 28.16 5.27 -21.98
CA GLN A 518 28.16 5.07 -23.42
C GLN A 518 28.12 3.58 -23.69
N TRP A 519 26.95 3.09 -24.06
CA TRP A 519 26.69 1.68 -24.33
C TRP A 519 27.14 1.31 -25.73
N LYS A 520 27.75 0.13 -25.87
CA LYS A 520 28.20 -0.45 -27.13
C LYS A 520 27.47 -1.77 -27.38
N ASP A 521 27.48 -2.19 -28.64
CA ASP A 521 26.96 -3.50 -29.02
C ASP A 521 27.62 -4.62 -28.21
N GLY A 522 26.80 -5.51 -27.66
CA GLY A 522 27.24 -6.63 -26.84
C GLY A 522 27.57 -6.28 -25.38
N ASP A 523 27.45 -5.02 -24.95
CA ASP A 523 27.55 -4.70 -23.52
C ASP A 523 26.50 -5.48 -22.73
N ARG A 524 26.88 -5.98 -21.55
CA ARG A 524 26.05 -6.83 -20.70
C ARG A 524 25.97 -6.29 -19.27
N ILE A 525 24.75 -6.12 -18.77
CA ILE A 525 24.44 -5.84 -17.38
C ILE A 525 24.00 -7.14 -16.73
N GLU A 526 24.53 -7.45 -15.56
CA GLU A 526 24.10 -8.58 -14.74
C GLU A 526 23.67 -8.05 -13.38
N ALA A 527 22.43 -8.31 -12.99
CA ALA A 527 21.87 -7.86 -11.72
C ALA A 527 21.36 -9.06 -10.92
N ASN A 528 21.73 -9.12 -9.64
CA ASN A 528 21.26 -10.12 -8.67
C ASN A 528 20.35 -9.42 -7.65
N TYR A 529 19.14 -9.98 -7.46
CA TYR A 529 18.06 -9.50 -6.62
C TYR A 529 17.74 -10.53 -5.53
N PRO A 530 18.46 -10.51 -4.40
CA PRO A 530 18.24 -11.46 -3.32
C PRO A 530 16.79 -11.48 -2.85
N MET A 531 16.19 -12.68 -2.78
CA MET A 531 14.83 -12.93 -2.32
C MET A 531 14.87 -13.49 -0.90
N SER A 532 13.96 -13.03 -0.05
CA SER A 532 13.83 -13.49 1.32
C SER A 532 12.38 -13.79 1.68
N LEU A 533 12.18 -14.65 2.67
CA LEU A 533 10.86 -14.92 3.21
C LEU A 533 10.32 -13.74 4.03
N GLN A 534 9.05 -13.41 3.82
CA GLN A 534 8.31 -12.39 4.56
C GLN A 534 6.95 -12.93 4.99
N LEU A 535 6.43 -12.43 6.10
CA LEU A 535 5.12 -12.79 6.63
C LEU A 535 4.22 -11.54 6.63
N GLU A 536 3.10 -11.60 5.92
CA GLU A 536 2.08 -10.55 5.89
C GLU A 536 0.83 -11.04 6.64
N THR A 537 0.51 -10.42 7.79
CA THR A 537 -0.69 -10.75 8.59
C THR A 537 -1.87 -9.87 8.21
N THR A 538 -3.10 -10.35 8.40
CA THR A 538 -4.27 -9.49 8.22
C THR A 538 -4.27 -8.37 9.28
N PRO A 539 -4.79 -7.17 8.96
CA PRO A 539 -4.78 -6.02 9.88
C PRO A 539 -5.58 -6.27 11.17
N ASP A 540 -6.58 -7.13 11.10
CA ASP A 540 -7.56 -7.42 12.15
C ASP A 540 -7.24 -8.67 12.98
N ASN A 541 -6.40 -9.56 12.45
CA ASN A 541 -6.01 -10.79 13.13
C ASN A 541 -4.51 -11.11 12.89
N PRO A 542 -3.61 -10.78 13.83
CA PRO A 542 -2.18 -11.06 13.68
C PRO A 542 -1.84 -12.56 13.71
N GLN A 543 -2.80 -13.44 14.00
CA GLN A 543 -2.66 -14.90 13.88
C GLN A 543 -3.15 -15.44 12.54
N LYS A 544 -3.60 -14.59 11.60
CA LYS A 544 -3.93 -15.00 10.23
C LYS A 544 -2.96 -14.31 9.28
N GLY A 545 -2.23 -15.07 8.46
CA GLY A 545 -1.25 -14.46 7.55
C GLY A 545 -0.78 -15.33 6.39
N ALA A 546 -0.21 -14.65 5.40
CA ALA A 546 0.34 -15.24 4.18
C ALA A 546 1.87 -15.13 4.18
N LEU A 547 2.52 -16.12 3.57
CA LEU A 547 3.96 -16.13 3.38
C LEU A 547 4.34 -15.68 1.99
N LEU A 548 5.45 -14.95 1.90
CA LEU A 548 5.98 -14.48 0.64
C LEU A 548 7.46 -14.79 0.51
N TYR A 549 7.94 -15.02 -0.70
CA TYR A 549 9.36 -15.14 -1.03
C TYR A 549 9.67 -14.19 -2.19
N GLY A 550 10.39 -13.10 -1.91
CA GLY A 550 10.47 -11.97 -2.84
C GLY A 550 9.08 -11.39 -3.15
N PRO A 551 8.65 -11.27 -4.42
CA PRO A 551 7.31 -10.81 -4.75
C PRO A 551 6.26 -11.93 -4.78
N LEU A 552 6.65 -13.19 -4.53
CA LEU A 552 5.76 -14.34 -4.68
C LEU A 552 5.02 -14.66 -3.40
N VAL A 553 3.71 -14.79 -3.46
CA VAL A 553 2.90 -15.38 -2.40
C VAL A 553 3.02 -16.89 -2.49
N LEU A 554 3.35 -17.51 -1.36
CA LEU A 554 3.42 -18.95 -1.19
C LEU A 554 2.10 -19.49 -0.66
N ALA A 555 1.74 -20.69 -1.11
CA ALA A 555 0.55 -21.41 -0.65
C ALA A 555 0.89 -22.88 -0.39
N GLY A 556 0.24 -23.46 0.61
CA GLY A 556 0.41 -24.87 0.97
C GLY A 556 -0.39 -25.78 0.08
N GLU A 557 0.22 -26.88 -0.36
CA GLU A 557 -0.47 -27.98 -1.04
C GLU A 557 -1.42 -28.69 -0.06
N SER A 558 -2.65 -28.99 -0.50
CA SER A 558 -3.69 -29.56 0.36
C SER A 558 -4.50 -30.68 -0.31
N GLY A 559 -3.93 -31.31 -1.35
CA GLY A 559 -4.50 -32.48 -2.02
C GLY A 559 -5.79 -32.19 -2.80
N THR A 560 -6.54 -33.24 -3.13
CA THR A 560 -7.77 -33.17 -3.96
C THR A 560 -8.99 -33.78 -3.27
N GLU A 561 -8.89 -34.13 -1.98
CA GLU A 561 -9.95 -34.83 -1.26
C GLU A 561 -11.27 -34.06 -1.28
N GLY A 562 -12.38 -34.74 -1.58
CA GLY A 562 -13.71 -34.11 -1.66
C GLY A 562 -13.95 -33.26 -2.92
N MET A 563 -12.96 -33.08 -3.81
CA MET A 563 -13.21 -32.50 -5.13
C MET A 563 -14.04 -33.49 -5.95
N GLN A 564 -15.23 -33.07 -6.38
CA GLN A 564 -16.16 -33.88 -7.17
C GLN A 564 -16.27 -33.32 -8.58
N SER A 565 -16.39 -34.20 -9.57
CA SER A 565 -16.64 -33.79 -10.96
C SER A 565 -17.84 -32.82 -11.03
N PRO A 566 -17.74 -31.68 -11.74
CA PRO A 566 -16.70 -31.34 -12.72
C PRO A 566 -15.50 -30.52 -12.18
N ALA A 567 -15.28 -30.47 -10.85
CA ALA A 567 -14.13 -29.76 -10.27
C ALA A 567 -12.81 -30.13 -10.97
N PRO A 568 -11.91 -29.16 -11.25
CA PRO A 568 -11.96 -27.75 -10.85
C PRO A 568 -12.69 -26.81 -11.84
N PHE A 569 -13.55 -27.32 -12.72
CA PHE A 569 -14.27 -26.48 -13.71
C PHE A 569 -15.66 -26.09 -13.23
N SER A 570 -16.14 -24.95 -13.73
CA SER A 570 -17.53 -24.54 -13.56
C SER A 570 -18.47 -25.53 -14.26
N ASP A 571 -19.62 -25.80 -13.64
CA ASP A 571 -20.71 -26.55 -14.24
C ASP A 571 -21.67 -25.61 -14.99
N PRO A 572 -21.67 -25.59 -16.34
CA PRO A 572 -22.55 -24.72 -17.11
C PRO A 572 -24.04 -25.09 -17.03
N ALA A 573 -24.40 -26.24 -16.42
CA ALA A 573 -25.79 -26.58 -16.13
C ALA A 573 -26.36 -25.83 -14.92
N LEU A 574 -25.50 -25.24 -14.09
CA LEU A 574 -25.87 -24.50 -12.88
C LEU A 574 -25.77 -22.99 -13.12
N TYR A 575 -26.82 -22.26 -12.72
CA TYR A 575 -26.86 -20.81 -12.87
C TYR A 575 -25.91 -20.12 -11.88
N ASN A 576 -24.93 -19.37 -12.39
CA ASN A 576 -23.93 -18.64 -11.60
C ASN A 576 -23.23 -19.51 -10.54
N ASP A 577 -22.82 -20.71 -10.94
CA ASP A 577 -22.13 -21.67 -10.08
C ASP A 577 -20.82 -21.11 -9.50
N TYR A 578 -20.11 -20.27 -10.24
CA TYR A 578 -18.92 -19.54 -9.78
C TYR A 578 -19.19 -18.65 -8.54
N TYR A 579 -20.45 -18.32 -8.26
CA TYR A 579 -20.92 -17.54 -7.10
C TYR A 579 -21.52 -18.38 -5.97
N THR A 580 -21.78 -19.66 -6.24
CA THR A 580 -22.46 -20.58 -5.33
C THR A 580 -21.70 -21.89 -5.15
N TYR A 581 -20.42 -21.90 -5.56
CA TYR A 581 -19.59 -23.08 -5.62
C TYR A 581 -19.39 -23.70 -4.23
N ASN A 582 -19.74 -24.98 -4.09
CA ASN A 582 -19.46 -25.74 -2.87
C ASN A 582 -18.09 -26.41 -2.97
N TYR A 583 -17.13 -25.93 -2.19
CA TYR A 583 -15.77 -26.44 -2.21
C TYR A 583 -15.61 -27.81 -1.53
N HIS A 584 -16.60 -28.30 -0.78
CA HIS A 584 -16.54 -29.59 -0.06
C HIS A 584 -15.23 -29.77 0.73
N ILE A 585 -14.83 -28.75 1.49
CA ILE A 585 -13.55 -28.72 2.20
C ILE A 585 -13.58 -29.78 3.32
N PRO A 586 -12.61 -30.71 3.38
CA PRO A 586 -12.53 -31.67 4.47
C PRO A 586 -12.36 -30.99 5.83
N ALA A 587 -13.08 -31.45 6.86
CA ALA A 587 -13.01 -30.85 8.20
C ALA A 587 -11.63 -31.01 8.86
N GLU A 588 -10.90 -32.07 8.49
CA GLU A 588 -9.59 -32.45 9.05
C GLU A 588 -8.41 -31.75 8.35
N LEU A 589 -8.67 -30.83 7.41
CA LEU A 589 -7.60 -30.20 6.63
C LEU A 589 -6.70 -29.32 7.51
N ASN A 590 -5.39 -29.55 7.47
CA ASN A 590 -4.45 -28.73 8.24
C ASN A 590 -4.30 -27.33 7.63
N THR A 591 -4.86 -26.32 8.30
CA THR A 591 -4.73 -24.90 7.94
C THR A 591 -3.76 -24.14 8.85
N THR A 592 -3.08 -24.84 9.75
CA THR A 592 -2.18 -24.24 10.74
C THR A 592 -0.74 -24.23 10.27
N LEU A 593 -0.02 -23.17 10.64
CA LEU A 593 1.40 -23.02 10.34
C LEU A 593 2.19 -22.57 11.56
N GLN A 594 3.17 -23.37 11.95
CA GLN A 594 4.16 -23.02 12.94
C GLN A 594 5.28 -22.18 12.32
N ILE A 595 5.43 -20.94 12.78
CA ILE A 595 6.38 -20.00 12.17
C ILE A 595 7.09 -19.08 13.16
N ASP A 596 8.36 -18.80 12.92
CA ASP A 596 9.09 -17.71 13.55
C ASP A 596 8.68 -16.39 12.89
N ARG A 597 7.99 -15.54 13.65
CA ARG A 597 7.47 -14.26 13.15
C ARG A 597 8.58 -13.31 12.68
N LYS A 598 9.71 -13.27 13.39
CA LYS A 598 10.81 -12.34 13.07
C LYS A 598 11.69 -12.87 11.94
N HIS A 599 11.84 -14.19 11.89
CA HIS A 599 12.69 -14.85 10.90
C HIS A 599 11.98 -16.07 10.28
N PRO A 600 11.00 -15.87 9.39
CA PRO A 600 10.25 -16.96 8.76
C PRO A 600 11.11 -18.06 8.11
N GLY A 601 12.31 -17.70 7.63
CA GLY A 601 13.28 -18.64 7.06
C GLY A 601 13.87 -19.66 8.05
N HIS A 602 13.68 -19.51 9.36
CA HIS A 602 14.01 -20.57 10.32
C HIS A 602 13.00 -21.71 10.31
N SER A 603 11.75 -21.41 9.94
CA SER A 603 10.64 -22.36 9.95
C SER A 603 10.37 -22.98 8.58
N LEU A 604 10.83 -22.32 7.50
CA LEU A 604 10.66 -22.77 6.12
C LEU A 604 12.01 -22.85 5.42
N GLN A 605 12.30 -24.02 4.86
CA GLN A 605 13.50 -24.25 4.07
C GLN A 605 13.12 -24.49 2.60
N ARG A 606 13.79 -23.78 1.69
CA ARG A 606 13.72 -24.07 0.26
C ARG A 606 14.45 -25.38 -0.03
N THR A 607 13.86 -26.26 -0.83
CA THR A 607 14.44 -27.55 -1.20
C THR A 607 14.80 -27.59 -2.68
N GLY A 608 16.08 -27.82 -2.99
CA GLY A 608 16.57 -27.87 -4.36
C GLY A 608 16.58 -26.51 -5.07
N GLU A 609 16.66 -26.54 -6.40
CA GLU A 609 16.64 -25.33 -7.24
C GLU A 609 15.22 -24.84 -7.53
N GLU A 610 14.19 -25.68 -7.30
CA GLU A 610 12.80 -25.30 -7.48
C GLU A 610 12.30 -24.37 -6.36
N LEU A 611 11.20 -23.65 -6.61
CA LEU A 611 10.51 -22.83 -5.60
C LEU A 611 9.61 -23.71 -4.72
N ILE A 612 10.17 -24.77 -4.15
CA ILE A 612 9.49 -25.65 -3.20
C ILE A 612 10.03 -25.36 -1.80
N PHE A 613 9.12 -25.13 -0.86
CA PHE A 613 9.44 -24.89 0.53
C PHE A 613 8.82 -25.97 1.41
N LYS A 614 9.56 -26.42 2.42
CA LYS A 614 9.05 -27.37 3.40
C LYS A 614 9.12 -26.79 4.80
N THR A 615 8.06 -27.00 5.57
CA THR A 615 8.00 -26.62 6.99
C THR A 615 8.49 -27.78 7.86
N SER A 616 8.85 -27.49 9.12
CA SER A 616 9.15 -28.53 10.12
C SER A 616 7.96 -29.45 10.41
N GLN A 617 6.73 -28.98 10.17
CA GLN A 617 5.49 -29.76 10.29
C GLN A 617 5.23 -30.66 9.08
N GLY A 618 6.08 -30.60 8.04
CA GLY A 618 5.94 -31.39 6.82
C GLY A 618 5.03 -30.78 5.75
N ASN A 619 4.53 -29.55 5.95
CA ASN A 619 3.76 -28.85 4.91
C ASN A 619 4.67 -28.52 3.72
N VAL A 620 4.16 -28.69 2.51
CA VAL A 620 4.83 -28.31 1.26
C VAL A 620 4.19 -27.04 0.72
N LEU A 621 4.98 -26.01 0.48
CA LEU A 621 4.53 -24.73 -0.07
C LEU A 621 5.19 -24.46 -1.42
N ARG A 622 4.42 -23.85 -2.32
CA ARG A 622 4.85 -23.41 -3.66
C ARG A 622 4.30 -22.00 -3.95
N PRO A 623 4.83 -21.28 -4.95
CA PRO A 623 4.18 -20.08 -5.46
C PRO A 623 2.72 -20.35 -5.81
N LEU A 624 1.83 -19.46 -5.37
CA LEU A 624 0.37 -19.59 -5.58
C LEU A 624 -0.01 -19.73 -7.06
N TYR A 625 0.76 -19.12 -7.95
CA TYR A 625 0.51 -19.20 -9.39
C TYR A 625 0.80 -20.57 -10.00
N ASP A 626 1.47 -21.48 -9.29
CA ASP A 626 1.74 -22.86 -9.76
C ASP A 626 0.79 -23.89 -9.15
N LEU A 627 -0.03 -23.52 -8.17
CA LEU A 627 -1.03 -24.41 -7.60
C LEU A 627 -2.29 -24.42 -8.47
N HIS A 628 -2.47 -25.52 -9.20
CA HIS A 628 -3.62 -25.80 -10.05
C HIS A 628 -4.16 -27.21 -9.76
N HIS A 629 -5.45 -27.43 -10.02
CA HIS A 629 -6.13 -28.74 -9.92
C HIS A 629 -6.00 -29.42 -8.54
N GLN A 630 -5.82 -28.62 -7.50
CA GLN A 630 -5.69 -29.07 -6.12
C GLN A 630 -6.15 -27.97 -5.15
N ARG A 631 -6.40 -28.38 -3.91
CA ARG A 631 -6.67 -27.48 -2.79
C ARG A 631 -5.40 -26.80 -2.33
N TYR A 632 -5.56 -25.60 -1.77
CA TYR A 632 -4.45 -24.87 -1.20
C TYR A 632 -4.82 -24.03 0.02
N VAL A 633 -3.78 -23.60 0.74
CA VAL A 633 -3.89 -22.63 1.86
C VAL A 633 -2.93 -21.46 1.60
N VAL A 634 -3.48 -20.26 1.36
CA VAL A 634 -2.70 -19.01 1.24
C VAL A 634 -2.53 -18.36 2.62
N TYR A 635 -3.67 -18.10 3.28
CA TYR A 635 -3.70 -17.53 4.62
C TYR A 635 -3.80 -18.64 5.66
N TRP A 636 -2.74 -18.77 6.44
CA TRP A 636 -2.58 -19.77 7.48
C TRP A 636 -3.08 -19.25 8.83
N ASP A 637 -3.56 -20.17 9.66
CA ASP A 637 -3.72 -19.95 11.09
C ASP A 637 -2.35 -20.12 11.76
N LEU A 638 -1.73 -18.98 12.09
CA LEU A 638 -0.36 -18.90 12.54
C LEU A 638 -0.26 -19.26 14.02
N SER A 639 0.52 -20.30 14.28
CA SER A 639 1.08 -20.57 15.60
C SER A 639 2.51 -20.06 15.59
N PHE A 640 2.81 -19.04 16.38
CA PHE A 640 4.18 -18.55 16.40
C PHE A 640 5.04 -19.52 17.21
N THR A 641 5.96 -20.20 16.53
CA THR A 641 7.10 -20.80 17.22
C THR A 641 7.89 -19.62 17.74
N SER A 642 7.78 -19.37 19.04
CA SER A 642 8.75 -18.52 19.70
C SER A 642 10.11 -19.03 19.26
N CYS A 643 10.92 -18.16 18.66
CA CYS A 643 12.32 -18.45 18.51
C CYS A 643 12.83 -18.60 19.95
N ARG A 644 12.93 -19.88 20.35
CA ARG A 644 13.03 -20.47 21.69
C ARG A 644 11.68 -20.98 22.21
N PRO A 645 11.53 -22.29 22.48
CA PRO A 645 10.30 -22.85 23.03
C PRO A 645 9.78 -22.03 24.21
N ALA A 646 8.48 -22.17 24.52
CA ALA A 646 8.03 -22.04 25.91
C ALA A 646 8.64 -23.16 26.76
N ASP A 647 9.95 -23.41 26.67
CA ASP A 647 10.68 -23.97 27.78
C ASP A 647 10.99 -22.79 28.69
N ASN A 648 10.40 -22.82 29.87
CA ASN A 648 11.19 -22.59 31.08
C ASN A 648 12.13 -21.37 31.05
N ARG A 649 11.64 -20.17 30.68
CA ARG A 649 12.41 -18.94 30.88
C ARG A 649 11.84 -17.93 31.85
N GLN A 650 10.64 -18.17 32.36
CA GLN A 650 10.41 -17.83 33.76
C GLN A 650 11.40 -18.60 34.67
N ALA A 651 11.86 -19.78 34.26
CA ALA A 651 12.83 -20.58 35.01
C ALA A 651 14.30 -20.12 34.85
N ALA A 652 14.58 -19.06 34.07
CA ALA A 652 15.94 -18.57 33.89
C ALA A 652 16.37 -17.56 34.97
N TYR A 653 15.44 -16.77 35.49
CA TYR A 653 15.69 -15.74 36.48
C TYR A 653 14.65 -15.86 37.57
N ASP A 654 15.10 -15.89 38.82
CA ASP A 654 14.18 -15.90 39.96
C ASP A 654 13.68 -14.48 40.23
N PHE A 655 12.48 -14.17 39.75
CA PHE A 655 11.79 -12.90 40.02
C PHE A 655 11.00 -12.88 41.33
N THR A 656 11.10 -13.92 42.16
CA THR A 656 10.46 -13.98 43.48
C THR A 656 10.79 -12.77 44.37
N PRO A 657 12.03 -12.24 44.40
CA PRO A 657 12.34 -11.03 45.17
C PRO A 657 11.56 -9.80 44.70
N LEU A 658 11.50 -9.58 43.39
CA LEU A 658 10.75 -8.45 42.81
C LEU A 658 9.25 -8.61 43.08
N ASP A 659 8.73 -9.81 42.85
CA ASP A 659 7.33 -10.13 43.09
C ASP A 659 6.92 -9.94 44.56
N SER A 660 7.80 -10.33 45.48
CA SER A 660 7.58 -10.16 46.93
C SER A 660 7.54 -8.69 47.33
N ILE A 661 8.39 -7.84 46.75
CA ILE A 661 8.39 -6.39 46.99
C ILE A 661 7.06 -5.79 46.52
N VAL A 662 6.67 -6.04 45.28
CA VAL A 662 5.44 -5.47 44.72
C VAL A 662 4.20 -6.00 45.45
N THR A 663 4.16 -7.30 45.76
CA THR A 663 3.07 -7.90 46.55
C THR A 663 2.99 -7.28 47.95
N SER A 664 4.12 -7.00 48.61
CA SER A 664 4.16 -6.31 49.90
C SER A 664 3.54 -4.91 49.80
N TRP A 665 3.86 -4.16 48.75
CA TRP A 665 3.26 -2.84 48.51
C TRP A 665 1.74 -2.92 48.29
N MET A 666 1.26 -3.95 47.60
CA MET A 666 -0.18 -4.19 47.42
C MET A 666 -0.87 -4.53 48.75
N ASN A 667 -0.24 -5.34 49.60
CA ASN A 667 -0.78 -5.79 50.89
C ASN A 667 -0.81 -4.67 51.93
N LYS A 668 0.20 -3.79 51.92
CA LYS A 668 0.23 -2.58 52.75
C LYS A 668 -0.71 -1.47 52.25
N GLY A 669 -1.40 -1.68 51.13
CA GLY A 669 -2.33 -0.71 50.57
C GLY A 669 -1.65 0.52 49.95
N TYR A 670 -0.35 0.44 49.62
CA TYR A 670 0.34 1.57 48.97
C TYR A 670 -0.23 1.86 47.58
N TYR A 671 -0.63 0.80 46.88
CA TYR A 671 -1.28 0.85 45.58
C TYR A 671 -2.57 0.00 45.55
N PRO A 672 -3.63 0.47 44.87
CA PRO A 672 -4.87 -0.29 44.68
C PRO A 672 -4.70 -1.45 43.67
N GLY A 673 -3.65 -1.44 42.87
CA GLY A 673 -3.24 -2.46 41.91
C GLY A 673 -2.08 -1.94 41.06
N ALA A 674 -1.44 -2.83 40.29
CA ALA A 674 -0.34 -2.47 39.40
C ALA A 674 -0.14 -3.52 38.30
N SER A 675 0.55 -3.13 37.23
CA SER A 675 1.11 -4.06 36.24
C SER A 675 2.58 -3.72 36.00
N ILE A 676 3.39 -4.73 35.72
CA ILE A 676 4.82 -4.55 35.42
C ILE A 676 5.23 -5.39 34.21
N CYS A 677 6.09 -4.82 33.37
CA CYS A 677 6.77 -5.53 32.29
C CYS A 677 8.26 -5.18 32.32
N VAL A 678 9.11 -6.20 32.14
CA VAL A 678 10.57 -6.08 32.07
C VAL A 678 11.04 -6.78 30.80
N VAL A 679 11.79 -6.05 29.98
CA VAL A 679 12.38 -6.51 28.72
C VAL A 679 13.89 -6.48 28.84
N ARG A 680 14.54 -7.53 28.35
CA ARG A 680 15.99 -7.61 28.16
C ARG A 680 16.30 -8.13 26.78
N ASP A 681 17.19 -7.46 26.05
CA ASP A 681 17.55 -7.86 24.68
C ASP A 681 16.30 -8.18 23.82
N ASP A 682 15.35 -7.24 23.81
CA ASP A 682 14.09 -7.28 23.04
C ASP A 682 13.17 -8.46 23.36
N SER A 683 13.39 -9.09 24.52
CA SER A 683 12.62 -10.22 25.03
C SER A 683 12.01 -9.88 26.39
N VAL A 684 10.70 -10.06 26.54
CA VAL A 684 10.04 -9.95 27.85
C VAL A 684 10.60 -11.06 28.76
N ILE A 685 11.21 -10.67 29.88
CA ILE A 685 11.76 -11.60 30.87
C ILE A 685 10.92 -11.68 32.14
N PHE A 686 10.06 -10.69 32.40
CA PHE A 686 9.09 -10.71 33.49
C PHE A 686 7.89 -9.85 33.14
N GLN A 687 6.69 -10.38 33.35
CA GLN A 687 5.46 -9.61 33.27
C GLN A 687 4.48 -10.14 34.30
N LYS A 688 3.88 -9.24 35.09
CA LYS A 688 2.91 -9.62 36.10
C LYS A 688 1.91 -8.51 36.37
N ASN A 689 0.70 -8.92 36.66
CA ASN A 689 -0.41 -8.07 37.06
C ASN A 689 -0.73 -8.31 38.54
N TYR A 690 -1.11 -7.26 39.25
CA TYR A 690 -1.42 -7.29 40.67
C TYR A 690 -2.82 -6.71 40.91
N LYS A 691 -3.63 -7.44 41.67
CA LYS A 691 -5.06 -7.14 41.88
C LYS A 691 -5.79 -7.03 40.53
N ASN A 692 -6.63 -6.01 40.34
CA ASN A 692 -7.49 -5.87 39.16
C ASN A 692 -6.83 -5.09 38.00
N PHE A 693 -5.55 -4.75 38.11
CA PHE A 693 -4.84 -4.07 37.02
C PHE A 693 -4.55 -5.06 35.90
N THR A 694 -4.66 -4.58 34.67
CA THR A 694 -4.24 -5.28 33.45
C THR A 694 -3.21 -4.43 32.72
N PRO A 695 -2.50 -4.99 31.72
CA PRO A 695 -1.62 -4.19 30.88
C PRO A 695 -2.32 -3.07 30.11
N ASP A 696 -3.65 -3.14 29.98
CA ASP A 696 -4.48 -2.16 29.26
C ASP A 696 -5.25 -1.21 30.18
N THR A 697 -5.02 -1.29 31.51
CA THR A 697 -5.60 -0.34 32.47
C THR A 697 -5.02 1.05 32.22
N LYS A 698 -5.90 2.00 31.89
CA LYS A 698 -5.53 3.40 31.64
C LYS A 698 -5.38 4.15 32.96
N VAL A 699 -4.24 4.81 33.16
CA VAL A 699 -3.99 5.64 34.34
C VAL A 699 -3.22 6.90 33.96
N TYR A 700 -3.43 7.97 34.72
CA TYR A 700 -2.57 9.15 34.69
C TYR A 700 -1.23 8.83 35.35
N VAL A 701 -0.14 8.98 34.61
CA VAL A 701 1.20 8.56 35.08
C VAL A 701 2.01 9.70 35.71
N ALA A 702 1.38 10.86 35.91
CA ALA A 702 2.01 12.05 36.47
C ALA A 702 3.34 12.37 35.76
N SER A 703 4.40 12.67 36.52
CA SER A 703 5.72 13.07 35.98
C SER A 703 6.37 12.06 35.02
N ALA A 704 5.90 10.81 34.94
CA ALA A 704 6.34 9.90 33.87
C ALA A 704 5.95 10.40 32.46
N GLY A 705 4.96 11.30 32.35
CA GLY A 705 4.62 11.97 31.11
C GLY A 705 5.67 12.95 30.60
N LYS A 706 6.57 13.46 31.46
CA LYS A 706 7.58 14.45 31.06
C LYS A 706 8.54 13.92 30.00
N TRP A 707 8.94 12.66 30.12
CA TRP A 707 9.81 12.00 29.15
C TRP A 707 9.16 11.91 27.77
N VAL A 708 7.87 11.54 27.73
CA VAL A 708 7.08 11.49 26.51
C VAL A 708 6.86 12.89 25.93
N ALA A 709 6.57 13.90 26.77
CA ALA A 709 6.39 15.27 26.31
C ALA A 709 7.69 15.85 25.69
N ALA A 710 8.84 15.57 26.30
CA ALA A 710 10.14 15.95 25.75
C ALA A 710 10.42 15.24 24.41
N ALA A 711 10.05 13.97 24.28
CA ALA A 711 10.15 13.24 23.01
C ALA A 711 9.26 13.84 21.89
N VAL A 712 8.04 14.28 22.22
CA VAL A 712 7.18 15.01 21.24
C VAL A 712 7.88 16.28 20.76
N ILE A 713 8.44 17.06 21.68
CA ILE A 713 9.17 18.29 21.33
C ILE A 713 10.43 17.97 20.53
N GLY A 714 11.13 16.88 20.87
CA GLY A 714 12.27 16.38 20.08
C GLY A 714 11.89 16.00 18.66
N ALA A 715 10.72 15.40 18.45
CA ALA A 715 10.22 15.12 17.10
C ALA A 715 9.97 16.40 16.31
N VAL A 716 9.46 17.46 16.97
CA VAL A 716 9.29 18.78 16.35
C VAL A 716 10.63 19.43 16.02
N VAL A 717 11.64 19.34 16.89
CA VAL A 717 13.00 19.77 16.59
C VAL A 717 13.57 19.01 15.39
N ASP A 718 13.27 17.71 15.27
CA ASP A 718 13.76 16.90 14.16
C ASP A 718 13.16 17.27 12.79
N CYS A 719 11.92 17.76 12.76
CA CYS A 719 11.17 18.00 11.53
C CYS A 719 10.91 19.47 11.20
N THR A 720 11.33 20.41 12.06
CA THR A 720 11.15 21.86 11.86
C THR A 720 12.45 22.64 12.04
N GLU A 721 12.36 23.97 12.07
CA GLU A 721 13.47 24.90 12.38
C GLU A 721 13.59 25.25 13.87
N LEU A 722 12.78 24.62 14.75
CA LEU A 722 12.91 24.74 16.19
C LEU A 722 14.21 24.08 16.66
N ASP A 723 15.04 24.83 17.39
CA ASP A 723 16.32 24.34 17.93
C ASP A 723 16.31 24.30 19.46
N TRP A 724 17.06 23.37 20.06
CA TRP A 724 17.22 23.27 21.52
C TRP A 724 17.73 24.56 22.18
N ASN A 725 18.51 25.36 21.47
CA ASN A 725 19.09 26.61 21.96
C ASN A 725 18.24 27.84 21.60
N ASP A 726 17.10 27.66 20.95
CA ASP A 726 16.20 28.77 20.65
C ASP A 726 15.65 29.37 21.94
N SER A 727 15.74 30.70 22.03
CA SER A 727 15.15 31.47 23.12
C SER A 727 13.62 31.55 22.98
N VAL A 728 12.89 31.54 24.09
CA VAL A 728 11.42 31.66 24.13
C VAL A 728 10.89 32.81 23.27
N LYS A 729 11.53 33.99 23.30
CA LYS A 729 11.09 35.17 22.54
C LYS A 729 11.14 35.01 21.01
N LYS A 730 11.88 34.02 20.49
CA LYS A 730 11.92 33.69 19.06
C LYS A 730 10.56 33.15 18.60
N TRP A 731 9.92 32.34 19.45
CA TRP A 731 8.71 31.59 19.12
C TRP A 731 7.45 32.14 19.77
N ILE A 732 7.59 32.83 20.90
CA ILE A 732 6.49 33.37 21.71
C ILE A 732 6.74 34.87 21.94
N PRO A 733 6.26 35.75 21.04
CA PRO A 733 6.50 37.19 21.08
C PRO A 733 6.06 37.88 22.37
N GLU A 734 5.12 37.29 23.11
CA GLU A 734 4.62 37.76 24.40
C GLU A 734 5.74 37.92 25.43
N PHE A 735 6.82 37.13 25.33
CA PHE A 735 8.00 37.24 26.20
C PHE A 735 9.10 38.17 25.68
N LYS A 736 8.92 38.89 24.56
CA LYS A 736 10.00 39.67 23.91
C LYS A 736 10.65 40.71 24.82
N ASN A 737 9.88 41.30 25.73
CA ASN A 737 10.33 42.31 26.69
C ASN A 737 10.44 41.77 28.12
N ASP A 738 10.36 40.45 28.31
CA ASP A 738 10.47 39.77 29.59
C ASP A 738 11.79 39.00 29.67
N ILE A 739 12.39 38.90 30.86
CA ILE A 739 13.63 38.14 31.07
C ILE A 739 13.49 36.66 30.71
N LYS A 740 12.28 36.09 30.91
CA LYS A 740 11.94 34.72 30.53
C LYS A 740 12.03 34.50 29.02
N GLY A 741 11.96 35.57 28.21
CA GLY A 741 12.16 35.53 26.77
C GLY A 741 13.56 35.07 26.35
N MET A 742 14.56 35.16 27.23
CA MET A 742 15.94 34.71 26.98
C MET A 742 16.18 33.24 27.32
N ILE A 743 15.25 32.59 28.03
CA ILE A 743 15.34 31.18 28.40
C ILE A 743 15.32 30.33 27.13
N THR A 744 16.18 29.33 27.04
CA THR A 744 16.20 28.41 25.88
C THR A 744 15.24 27.23 26.06
N LEU A 745 14.82 26.61 24.94
CA LEU A 745 14.03 25.38 24.97
C LEU A 745 14.67 24.30 25.85
N ARG A 746 15.99 24.14 25.75
CA ARG A 746 16.81 23.24 26.58
C ARG A 746 16.62 23.52 28.08
N GLN A 747 16.74 24.78 28.50
CA GLN A 747 16.60 25.17 29.91
C GLN A 747 15.18 24.94 30.44
N LEU A 748 14.15 25.03 29.60
CA LEU A 748 12.77 24.73 29.98
C LEU A 748 12.56 23.24 30.26
N LEU A 749 13.16 22.36 29.45
CA LEU A 749 13.02 20.91 29.57
C LEU A 749 13.98 20.28 30.58
N SER A 750 15.07 20.97 30.93
CA SER A 750 16.07 20.51 31.90
C SER A 750 15.88 21.02 33.32
N HIS A 751 14.80 21.78 33.57
CA HIS A 751 14.49 22.42 34.87
C HIS A 751 15.56 23.40 35.37
N THR A 752 16.30 24.03 34.46
CA THR A 752 17.25 25.11 34.79
C THR A 752 16.75 26.49 34.34
N SER A 753 15.46 26.64 34.07
CA SER A 753 14.89 27.84 33.46
C SER A 753 14.70 29.02 34.42
N GLY A 754 14.62 28.79 35.73
CA GLY A 754 14.19 29.81 36.69
C GLY A 754 12.69 30.05 36.71
N VAL A 755 11.90 29.40 35.84
CA VAL A 755 10.43 29.44 35.90
C VAL A 755 9.97 28.69 37.15
N ARG A 756 8.99 29.24 37.86
CA ARG A 756 8.42 28.61 39.06
C ARG A 756 7.99 27.16 38.78
N PRO A 757 8.18 26.22 39.72
CA PRO A 757 7.76 24.83 39.50
C PRO A 757 6.25 24.67 39.26
N TYR A 758 5.43 25.45 39.98
CA TYR A 758 3.97 25.43 39.96
C TYR A 758 3.40 26.85 40.13
N LEU A 759 2.11 27.04 39.80
CA LEU A 759 1.41 28.30 40.06
C LEU A 759 1.35 28.62 41.57
N PRO A 760 1.39 29.90 41.97
CA PRO A 760 1.22 30.29 43.37
C PRO A 760 -0.23 30.04 43.83
N GLU A 761 -0.39 29.50 45.05
CA GLU A 761 -1.71 29.30 45.67
C GLU A 761 -2.52 30.62 45.73
N PRO A 762 -3.86 30.55 45.55
CA PRO A 762 -4.70 29.37 45.40
C PRO A 762 -4.88 28.90 43.94
N ARG A 763 -4.08 29.39 42.99
CA ARG A 763 -4.23 29.04 41.57
C ARG A 763 -3.74 27.62 41.30
N VAL A 764 -4.45 26.91 40.42
CA VAL A 764 -4.13 25.56 39.97
C VAL A 764 -4.02 25.55 38.45
N ASP A 765 -3.21 24.65 37.89
CA ASP A 765 -3.04 24.50 36.44
C ASP A 765 -4.35 24.07 35.77
N ASN A 766 -5.11 25.06 35.31
CA ASN A 766 -6.45 24.89 34.75
C ASN A 766 -6.62 25.84 33.56
N TYR A 767 -5.97 25.50 32.46
CA TYR A 767 -5.94 26.30 31.23
C TYR A 767 -6.77 25.62 30.14
N ASN A 768 -7.28 26.38 29.17
CA ASN A 768 -7.96 25.80 28.00
C ASN A 768 -6.98 25.39 26.89
N HIS A 769 -5.93 26.19 26.67
CA HIS A 769 -4.88 25.98 25.66
C HIS A 769 -3.51 26.38 26.22
N LEU A 770 -2.41 25.96 25.59
CA LEU A 770 -1.06 26.30 26.06
C LEU A 770 -0.72 27.79 25.91
N ASP A 771 -1.41 28.55 25.04
CA ASP A 771 -1.29 30.02 25.03
C ASP A 771 -1.87 30.67 26.30
N SER A 772 -2.96 30.13 26.81
CA SER A 772 -3.57 30.58 28.07
C SER A 772 -2.63 30.30 29.24
N ALA A 773 -1.96 29.13 29.23
CA ALA A 773 -0.92 28.81 30.20
C ALA A 773 0.23 29.83 30.13
N VAL A 774 0.69 30.18 28.93
CA VAL A 774 1.71 31.21 28.73
C VAL A 774 1.29 32.56 29.31
N MET A 775 0.03 32.98 29.11
CA MET A 775 -0.47 34.25 29.63
C MET A 775 -0.52 34.29 31.16
N GLU A 776 -0.72 33.15 31.83
CA GLU A 776 -0.68 33.06 33.29
C GLU A 776 0.74 32.96 33.85
N ILE A 777 1.67 32.38 33.09
CA ILE A 777 3.09 32.27 33.48
C ILE A 777 3.84 33.59 33.26
N LEU A 778 3.52 34.35 32.21
CA LEU A 778 4.16 35.61 31.85
C LEU A 778 4.30 36.60 33.02
N PRO A 779 3.26 36.90 33.83
CA PRO A 779 3.35 37.85 34.94
C PRO A 779 4.13 37.33 36.16
N LEU A 780 4.56 36.07 36.17
CA LEU A 780 5.28 35.49 37.31
C LEU A 780 6.78 35.83 37.24
N ASP A 781 7.35 36.16 38.39
CA ASP A 781 8.80 36.32 38.54
C ASP A 781 9.53 34.98 38.41
N THR A 782 10.71 35.02 37.80
CA THR A 782 11.67 33.92 37.87
C THR A 782 12.21 33.77 39.29
N VAL A 783 12.31 32.54 39.79
CA VAL A 783 12.77 32.22 41.15
C VAL A 783 14.29 32.19 41.30
N PHE A 784 15.01 32.11 40.18
CA PHE A 784 16.47 32.23 40.09
C PHE A 784 16.88 32.59 38.66
N THR A 785 18.16 32.87 38.44
CA THR A 785 18.67 33.24 37.12
C THR A 785 18.73 31.99 36.20
N PRO A 786 18.18 32.02 34.98
CA PRO A 786 18.22 30.86 34.07
C PRO A 786 19.64 30.30 33.91
N GLY A 787 19.78 28.99 34.11
CA GLY A 787 21.04 28.25 34.03
C GLY A 787 21.86 28.21 35.32
N THR A 788 21.48 28.90 36.40
CA THR A 788 22.30 28.92 37.63
C THR A 788 21.90 27.89 38.68
N ARG A 789 20.68 27.35 38.61
CA ARG A 789 20.15 26.37 39.58
C ARG A 789 19.25 25.35 38.89
N PHE A 790 19.18 24.13 39.42
CA PHE A 790 18.20 23.12 39.06
C PHE A 790 17.00 23.17 40.01
N GLU A 791 15.78 23.25 39.48
CA GLU A 791 14.55 23.21 40.30
C GLU A 791 13.42 22.51 39.55
N TYR A 792 13.16 21.25 39.92
CA TYR A 792 12.23 20.37 39.20
C TYR A 792 10.78 20.87 39.24
N GLY A 793 10.14 21.01 38.08
CA GLY A 793 8.81 21.62 37.97
C GLY A 793 7.98 21.21 36.75
N GLY A 794 6.78 21.80 36.63
CA GLY A 794 5.86 21.56 35.52
C GLY A 794 5.67 22.76 34.59
N LEU A 795 5.63 24.00 35.13
CA LEU A 795 5.26 25.18 34.34
C LEU A 795 6.20 25.48 33.17
N ALA A 796 7.51 25.28 33.36
CA ALA A 796 8.50 25.50 32.29
C ALA A 796 8.18 24.66 31.04
N MET A 797 7.67 23.44 31.22
CA MET A 797 7.31 22.56 30.10
C MET A 797 6.09 23.06 29.32
N GLN A 798 5.18 23.81 29.93
CA GLN A 798 4.05 24.41 29.20
C GLN A 798 4.53 25.47 28.20
N ILE A 799 5.54 26.25 28.56
CA ILE A 799 6.20 27.17 27.63
C ILE A 799 6.87 26.39 26.48
N ALA A 800 7.58 25.30 26.81
CA ALA A 800 8.24 24.45 25.82
C ALA A 800 7.24 23.81 24.83
N GLY A 801 6.11 23.31 25.35
CA GLY A 801 5.00 22.82 24.53
C GLY A 801 4.46 23.89 23.60
N ARG A 802 4.25 25.13 24.09
CA ARG A 802 3.78 26.24 23.26
C ARG A 802 4.78 26.61 22.16
N MET A 803 6.09 26.52 22.42
CA MET A 803 7.11 26.70 21.38
C MET A 803 6.94 25.65 20.27
N ALA A 804 6.71 24.39 20.62
CA ALA A 804 6.46 23.31 19.66
C ALA A 804 5.15 23.50 18.87
N GLU A 805 4.06 23.93 19.52
CA GLU A 805 2.81 24.27 18.84
C GLU A 805 2.99 25.39 17.81
N LYS A 806 3.79 26.41 18.13
CA LYS A 806 4.11 27.50 17.21
C LYS A 806 4.94 27.05 16.02
N ALA A 807 5.89 26.13 16.22
CA ALA A 807 6.72 25.59 15.14
C ALA A 807 5.94 24.75 14.12
N MET A 808 4.90 24.04 14.58
CA MET A 808 4.11 23.14 13.73
C MET A 808 2.72 23.69 13.34
N ASN A 809 2.29 24.78 13.98
CA ASN A 809 0.94 25.34 13.87
C ASN A 809 -0.18 24.29 14.16
N LYS A 810 -0.02 23.53 15.24
CA LYS A 810 -0.95 22.48 15.73
C LYS A 810 -0.95 22.46 17.26
N GLU A 811 -2.03 21.98 17.87
CA GLU A 811 -2.12 21.82 19.34
C GLU A 811 -1.24 20.64 19.82
N PHE A 812 -0.76 20.69 21.05
CA PHE A 812 0.23 19.71 21.54
C PHE A 812 -0.27 18.25 21.55
N GLU A 813 -1.56 18.00 21.86
CA GLU A 813 -2.12 16.64 21.79
C GLU A 813 -2.13 16.12 20.34
N GLU A 814 -2.39 16.98 19.35
CA GLU A 814 -2.31 16.58 17.94
C GLU A 814 -0.87 16.22 17.56
N LEU A 815 0.11 17.01 18.03
CA LEU A 815 1.54 16.70 17.85
C LEU A 815 1.92 15.37 18.48
N PHE A 816 1.46 15.10 19.71
CA PHE A 816 1.70 13.81 20.35
C PHE A 816 1.10 12.66 19.55
N GLN A 817 -0.16 12.78 19.10
CA GLN A 817 -0.83 11.74 18.32
C GLN A 817 -0.12 11.49 16.99
N GLU A 818 0.25 12.54 16.26
CA GLU A 818 0.85 12.46 14.94
C GLU A 818 2.30 11.97 14.97
N LEU A 819 3.11 12.52 15.87
CA LEU A 819 4.57 12.32 15.84
C LEU A 819 5.02 11.13 16.70
N ILE A 820 4.28 10.78 17.76
CA ILE A 820 4.68 9.73 18.72
C ILE A 820 3.63 8.62 18.81
N ALA A 821 2.38 8.94 19.20
CA ALA A 821 1.41 7.92 19.58
C ALA A 821 0.99 7.01 18.41
N ARG A 822 0.60 7.57 17.26
CA ARG A 822 0.21 6.76 16.09
C ARG A 822 1.40 5.98 15.51
N PRO A 823 2.60 6.55 15.30
CA PRO A 823 3.76 5.79 14.82
C PRO A 823 4.17 4.63 15.76
N LEU A 824 4.06 4.83 17.08
CA LEU A 824 4.34 3.79 18.08
C LEU A 824 3.13 2.90 18.39
N ARG A 825 1.98 3.15 17.76
CA ARG A 825 0.70 2.47 18.01
C ARG A 825 0.21 2.58 19.47
N MET A 826 0.52 3.66 20.17
CA MET A 826 0.05 3.95 21.54
C MET A 826 -1.42 4.38 21.55
N LYS A 827 -2.32 3.47 21.13
CA LYS A 827 -3.74 3.72 20.84
C LYS A 827 -4.57 4.16 22.05
N ASN A 828 -4.05 3.95 23.25
CA ASN A 828 -4.73 4.22 24.50
C ASN A 828 -4.08 5.37 25.28
N SER A 829 -3.17 6.10 24.64
CA SER A 829 -2.41 7.18 25.27
C SER A 829 -2.86 8.54 24.76
N HIS A 830 -3.02 9.49 25.68
CA HIS A 830 -3.41 10.88 25.41
C HIS A 830 -2.80 11.81 26.45
N PHE A 831 -2.40 13.01 26.04
CA PHE A 831 -2.21 14.14 26.94
C PHE A 831 -3.53 14.85 27.16
N THR A 832 -4.03 14.81 28.40
CA THR A 832 -5.27 15.47 28.80
C THR A 832 -5.05 16.29 30.07
N PRO A 833 -5.99 17.18 30.43
CA PRO A 833 -6.02 17.78 31.76
C PRO A 833 -6.11 16.71 32.85
N VAL A 834 -5.43 16.92 33.98
CA VAL A 834 -5.42 15.97 35.10
C VAL A 834 -6.70 16.05 35.95
N ASN A 835 -7.52 17.11 35.78
CA ASN A 835 -8.80 17.29 36.48
C ASN A 835 -9.95 17.60 35.50
N THR A 836 -11.14 17.07 35.77
CA THR A 836 -12.41 17.36 35.08
C THR A 836 -13.11 18.62 35.58
N ASP A 837 -12.65 19.22 36.68
CA ASP A 837 -13.30 20.37 37.32
C ASP A 837 -13.02 21.73 36.63
N GLY A 838 -12.32 21.70 35.48
CA GLY A 838 -12.12 22.82 34.55
C GLY A 838 -10.80 22.69 33.77
N GLY A 839 -10.77 23.31 32.57
CA GLY A 839 -9.58 23.40 31.71
C GLY A 839 -9.48 22.26 30.70
N HIS A 840 -8.88 22.53 29.54
CA HIS A 840 -8.77 21.61 28.40
C HIS A 840 -7.34 21.45 27.87
N ALA A 841 -6.39 22.25 28.37
CA ALA A 841 -5.00 22.21 27.90
C ALA A 841 -4.29 20.94 28.40
N PRO A 842 -3.44 20.33 27.56
CA PRO A 842 -2.60 19.23 27.99
C PRO A 842 -1.63 19.70 29.09
N MET A 843 -1.54 18.93 30.18
CA MET A 843 -0.52 19.16 31.22
C MET A 843 0.76 18.39 30.88
N LEU A 844 1.73 19.01 30.20
CA LEU A 844 2.95 18.30 29.77
C LEU A 844 3.71 17.66 30.94
N GLY A 845 3.67 18.29 32.11
CA GLY A 845 4.32 17.82 33.32
C GLY A 845 3.67 16.60 34.01
N GLY A 846 2.44 16.23 33.66
CA GLY A 846 1.66 15.24 34.44
C GLY A 846 0.39 14.65 33.83
N GLY A 847 -0.06 15.15 32.68
CA GLY A 847 -1.35 14.86 32.03
C GLY A 847 -1.36 13.68 31.08
N LEU A 848 -0.26 12.92 30.98
CA LEU A 848 -0.25 11.71 30.18
C LEU A 848 -1.11 10.63 30.86
N CYS A 849 -2.21 10.26 30.20
CA CYS A 849 -2.95 9.04 30.48
C CYS A 849 -2.48 7.95 29.51
N THR A 850 -2.13 6.77 30.00
CA THR A 850 -1.51 5.70 29.20
C THR A 850 -1.77 4.32 29.81
N THR A 851 -1.36 3.27 29.10
CA THR A 851 -1.35 1.87 29.55
C THR A 851 0.08 1.33 29.68
N LEU A 852 0.24 0.11 30.23
CA LEU A 852 1.53 -0.58 30.30
C LEU A 852 2.09 -0.80 28.88
N HIS A 853 1.25 -1.36 28.00
CA HIS A 853 1.66 -1.74 26.65
C HIS A 853 2.08 -0.54 25.82
N ASP A 854 1.34 0.56 25.89
CA ASP A 854 1.66 1.76 25.11
C ASP A 854 2.98 2.38 25.54
N TYR A 855 3.19 2.57 26.85
CA TYR A 855 4.44 3.16 27.35
C TYR A 855 5.64 2.24 27.13
N MET A 856 5.46 0.91 27.15
CA MET A 856 6.55 -0.02 26.80
C MET A 856 7.01 0.14 25.35
N ARG A 857 6.13 0.53 24.41
CA ARG A 857 6.52 0.84 23.02
C ARG A 857 7.30 2.16 22.92
N PHE A 858 6.95 3.13 23.75
CA PHE A 858 7.75 4.34 23.92
C PHE A 858 9.17 4.02 24.43
N LEU A 859 9.28 3.20 25.48
CA LEU A 859 10.59 2.77 25.99
C LEU A 859 11.39 1.96 24.97
N ASP A 860 10.72 1.10 24.19
CA ASP A 860 11.34 0.36 23.10
C ASP A 860 11.98 1.30 22.07
N MET A 861 11.26 2.36 21.66
CA MET A 861 11.77 3.38 20.75
C MET A 861 12.99 4.12 21.32
N ILE A 862 12.92 4.55 22.58
CA ILE A 862 14.04 5.27 23.23
C ILE A 862 15.26 4.34 23.39
N TYR A 863 15.03 3.09 23.80
CA TYR A 863 16.07 2.07 23.98
C TYR A 863 16.81 1.78 22.67
N HIS A 864 16.11 1.82 21.55
CA HIS A 864 16.64 1.59 20.20
C HIS A 864 17.07 2.88 19.48
N ASN A 865 17.50 3.90 20.23
CA ASN A 865 18.02 5.16 19.67
C ASN A 865 17.05 5.81 18.66
N GLY A 866 15.76 5.83 18.99
CA GLY A 866 14.75 6.51 18.21
C GLY A 866 14.06 5.62 17.17
N VAL A 867 14.42 4.33 17.08
CA VAL A 867 13.86 3.39 16.11
C VAL A 867 12.77 2.54 16.76
N PHE A 868 11.62 2.44 16.10
CA PHE A 868 10.56 1.49 16.47
C PHE A 868 10.11 0.72 15.23
N GLU A 869 10.16 -0.62 15.29
CA GLU A 869 9.79 -1.51 14.17
C GLU A 869 10.37 -1.07 12.82
N GLU A 870 11.69 -0.87 12.77
CA GLU A 870 12.47 -0.45 11.58
C GLU A 870 12.21 1.00 11.10
N LYS A 871 11.31 1.76 11.75
CA LYS A 871 11.07 3.18 11.45
C LYS A 871 11.82 4.07 12.41
N GLN A 872 12.55 5.06 11.88
CA GLN A 872 13.14 6.13 12.68
C GLN A 872 12.03 7.11 13.07
N ILE A 873 11.72 7.18 14.36
CA ILE A 873 10.71 8.09 14.95
C ILE A 873 11.37 9.38 15.44
N LEU A 874 12.47 9.26 16.19
CA LEU A 874 13.33 10.36 16.61
C LEU A 874 14.74 10.15 16.07
N LYS A 875 15.47 11.19 15.68
CA LYS A 875 16.86 11.03 15.26
C LYS A 875 17.74 10.52 16.42
N PRO A 876 18.78 9.71 16.16
CA PRO A 876 19.72 9.28 17.19
C PRO A 876 20.37 10.45 17.94
N GLU A 877 20.61 11.56 17.26
CA GLU A 877 21.14 12.80 17.86
C GLU A 877 20.16 13.40 18.86
N THR A 878 18.86 13.37 18.55
CA THR A 878 17.80 13.84 19.47
C THR A 878 17.73 12.97 20.71
N ILE A 879 17.83 11.64 20.58
CA ILE A 879 17.91 10.74 21.74
C ILE A 879 19.16 11.02 22.59
N HIS A 880 20.31 11.27 21.94
CA HIS A 880 21.54 11.60 22.65
C HIS A 880 21.40 12.93 23.43
N GLU A 881 20.83 13.96 22.81
CA GLU A 881 20.57 15.25 23.47
C GLU A 881 19.61 15.09 24.65
N MET A 882 18.54 14.29 24.52
CA MET A 882 17.64 14.04 25.64
C MET A 882 18.37 13.44 26.85
N GLN A 883 19.30 12.51 26.61
CA GLN A 883 19.96 11.72 27.66
C GLN A 883 21.27 12.33 28.19
N ALA A 884 21.79 13.35 27.51
CA ALA A 884 22.98 14.08 27.90
C ALA A 884 22.79 14.89 29.21
N ASP A 885 23.88 15.37 29.79
CA ASP A 885 23.81 16.27 30.93
C ASP A 885 23.23 17.62 30.52
N GLN A 886 22.01 17.90 30.96
CA GLN A 886 21.33 19.16 30.67
C GLN A 886 21.29 20.12 31.86
N VAL A 887 21.85 19.71 33.00
CA VAL A 887 22.00 20.55 34.21
C VAL A 887 23.28 21.38 34.11
N GLY A 888 24.36 20.77 33.62
CA GLY A 888 25.65 21.42 33.42
C GLY A 888 26.21 22.01 34.72
N ASN A 889 26.48 23.31 34.74
CA ASN A 889 27.07 24.01 35.90
C ASN A 889 26.04 24.57 36.89
N ALA A 890 24.74 24.28 36.70
CA ALA A 890 23.71 24.75 37.61
C ALA A 890 23.86 24.11 39.00
N GLU A 891 23.57 24.89 40.05
CA GLU A 891 23.57 24.39 41.43
C GLU A 891 22.45 23.36 41.61
N VAL A 892 22.81 22.18 42.11
CA VAL A 892 21.89 21.12 42.50
C VAL A 892 21.86 21.08 44.02
N HIS A 893 20.68 21.28 44.61
CA HIS A 893 20.54 21.26 46.06
C HIS A 893 20.69 19.84 46.63
N PRO A 894 21.26 19.69 47.85
CA PRO A 894 21.29 18.40 48.54
C PRO A 894 19.89 17.84 48.76
N GLY A 895 19.73 16.53 48.62
CA GLY A 895 18.46 15.83 48.82
C GLY A 895 17.56 15.77 47.58
N GLU A 896 18.06 16.17 46.41
CA GLU A 896 17.40 15.95 45.13
C GLU A 896 17.17 14.46 44.83
N TYR A 897 16.31 14.17 43.85
CA TYR A 897 15.80 12.81 43.59
C TYR A 897 16.85 11.70 43.60
N VAL A 898 17.95 11.87 42.85
CA VAL A 898 19.00 10.85 42.73
C VAL A 898 19.67 10.58 44.09
N GLU A 899 19.97 11.64 44.85
CA GLU A 899 20.57 11.50 46.18
C GLU A 899 19.60 10.83 47.16
N ARG A 900 18.34 11.26 47.17
CA ARG A 900 17.34 10.74 48.11
C ARG A 900 16.90 9.31 47.78
N ALA A 901 16.71 8.98 46.51
CA ALA A 901 16.20 7.68 46.08
C ALA A 901 17.30 6.61 46.01
N LEU A 902 18.51 6.98 45.55
CA LEU A 902 19.60 6.03 45.28
C LEU A 902 20.79 6.16 46.24
N LYS A 903 20.85 7.21 47.07
CA LYS A 903 22.02 7.53 47.92
C LYS A 903 23.30 7.67 47.08
N LYS A 904 23.17 8.23 45.88
CA LYS A 904 24.26 8.52 44.94
C LYS A 904 24.34 10.02 44.72
N HIS A 905 25.55 10.54 44.52
CA HIS A 905 25.77 11.97 44.31
C HIS A 905 26.52 12.21 43.00
N HIS A 906 25.90 12.97 42.10
CA HIS A 906 26.50 13.64 40.94
C HIS A 906 25.66 14.85 40.59
N THR A 907 26.18 15.79 39.80
CA THR A 907 25.48 17.06 39.48
C THR A 907 24.68 16.98 38.18
N GLY A 908 25.11 16.15 37.22
CA GLY A 908 24.37 15.93 35.97
C GLY A 908 23.15 15.02 36.13
N ILE A 909 22.22 15.36 37.01
CA ILE A 909 21.10 14.50 37.45
C ILE A 909 19.92 14.43 36.48
N TYR A 910 19.88 15.29 35.47
CA TYR A 910 18.71 15.42 34.59
C TYR A 910 19.10 15.67 33.13
N GLY A 911 18.31 15.08 32.23
CA GLY A 911 18.35 15.27 30.78
C GLY A 911 17.22 16.21 30.31
N LEU A 912 16.64 15.92 29.15
CA LEU A 912 15.41 16.58 28.67
C LEU A 912 14.20 15.69 29.00
N GLY A 913 13.51 16.01 30.10
CA GLY A 913 12.32 15.27 30.54
C GLY A 913 12.59 13.95 31.27
N GLU A 914 13.84 13.55 31.46
CA GLU A 914 14.25 12.27 32.08
C GLU A 914 15.36 12.44 33.13
N TRP A 915 15.32 11.63 34.18
CA TRP A 915 16.35 11.57 35.22
C TRP A 915 17.52 10.69 34.79
N ARG A 916 18.73 11.16 35.08
CA ARG A 916 19.98 10.43 34.85
C ARG A 916 20.36 9.79 36.19
N GLU A 917 19.77 8.63 36.48
CA GLU A 917 19.88 7.98 37.80
C GLU A 917 21.29 7.45 38.08
N LEU A 918 21.93 6.83 37.09
CA LEU A 918 23.27 6.29 37.21
C LEU A 918 24.10 6.67 35.98
N ILE A 919 25.31 7.16 36.23
CA ILE A 919 26.25 7.64 35.22
C ILE A 919 27.54 6.81 35.21
N ASP A 920 28.10 6.62 34.03
CA ASP A 920 29.44 6.08 33.88
C ASP A 920 30.46 7.16 34.24
N LYS A 921 31.35 6.88 35.20
CA LYS A 921 32.29 7.87 35.72
C LYS A 921 33.37 8.30 34.72
N ALA A 922 33.65 7.48 33.71
CA ALA A 922 34.70 7.77 32.72
C ALA A 922 34.17 8.64 31.59
N THR A 923 32.94 8.37 31.14
CA THR A 923 32.32 9.07 30.01
C THR A 923 31.39 10.21 30.44
N GLY A 924 30.86 10.16 31.67
CA GLY A 924 29.80 11.07 32.13
C GLY A 924 28.41 10.72 31.58
N GLU A 925 28.29 9.67 30.76
CA GLU A 925 27.04 9.25 30.13
C GLU A 925 26.12 8.53 31.09
N ALA A 926 24.82 8.77 30.98
CA ALA A 926 23.81 8.06 31.77
C ALA A 926 23.60 6.66 31.21
N TYR A 927 23.74 5.65 32.08
CA TYR A 927 23.40 4.27 31.73
C TYR A 927 22.13 3.78 32.39
N GLN A 928 21.67 4.39 33.49
CA GLN A 928 20.31 4.18 34.02
C GLN A 928 19.53 5.49 33.96
N ILE A 929 18.41 5.45 33.26
CA ILE A 929 17.58 6.60 32.93
C ILE A 929 16.13 6.28 33.30
N SER A 930 15.40 7.23 33.88
CA SER A 930 14.03 7.01 34.33
C SER A 930 13.18 8.28 34.30
N SER A 931 11.87 8.12 34.47
CA SER A 931 10.97 9.24 34.73
C SER A 931 9.89 8.85 35.75
N PRO A 932 10.22 8.71 37.04
CA PRO A 932 9.24 8.42 38.10
C PRO A 932 8.07 9.40 38.11
N GLY A 933 6.87 8.86 38.23
CA GLY A 933 5.65 9.60 38.50
C GLY A 933 5.29 9.52 39.98
N TRP A 934 4.95 10.65 40.60
CA TRP A 934 4.47 10.64 41.99
C TRP A 934 3.21 9.78 42.15
N ALA A 935 2.43 9.60 41.07
CA ALA A 935 1.26 8.73 41.04
C ALA A 935 1.61 7.22 41.12
N GLY A 936 2.88 6.82 41.04
CA GLY A 936 3.29 5.41 41.17
C GLY A 936 3.81 4.76 39.90
N ALA A 937 3.79 5.46 38.77
CA ALA A 937 4.38 4.97 37.53
C ALA A 937 5.91 5.09 37.57
N TYR A 938 6.63 4.05 37.15
CA TYR A 938 8.09 4.05 37.08
C TYR A 938 8.58 3.36 35.80
N PRO A 939 8.87 4.13 34.75
CA PRO A 939 9.58 3.68 33.56
C PRO A 939 11.09 3.83 33.76
N TRP A 940 11.87 2.84 33.32
CA TRP A 940 13.33 2.93 33.34
C TRP A 940 13.98 2.20 32.16
N ILE A 941 15.17 2.67 31.80
CA ILE A 941 16.11 2.01 30.89
C ILE A 941 17.44 1.88 31.62
N ASN A 942 18.03 0.68 31.61
CA ASN A 942 19.40 0.41 32.00
C ASN A 942 20.18 -0.17 30.81
N LYS A 943 21.03 0.66 30.20
CA LYS A 943 21.81 0.34 29.00
C LYS A 943 22.94 -0.66 29.26
N GLN A 944 23.55 -0.63 30.45
CA GLN A 944 24.62 -1.57 30.81
C GLN A 944 24.09 -3.00 30.95
N ASP A 945 22.92 -3.14 31.54
CA ASP A 945 22.26 -4.43 31.73
C ASP A 945 21.45 -4.89 30.51
N ARG A 946 21.26 -3.97 29.54
CA ARG A 946 20.46 -4.15 28.33
C ARG A 946 18.98 -4.42 28.63
N VAL A 947 18.46 -3.67 29.61
CA VAL A 947 17.12 -3.85 30.17
C VAL A 947 16.34 -2.55 30.09
N TYR A 948 15.05 -2.66 29.79
CA TYR A 948 14.10 -1.59 30.07
C TYR A 948 12.82 -2.18 30.65
N GLY A 949 12.06 -1.37 31.37
CA GLY A 949 10.84 -1.83 31.99
C GLY A 949 9.93 -0.72 32.43
N PHE A 950 8.69 -1.09 32.70
CA PHE A 950 7.69 -0.17 33.19
C PHE A 950 6.86 -0.83 34.28
N PHE A 951 6.83 -0.20 35.45
CA PHE A 951 5.87 -0.47 36.50
C PHE A 951 4.78 0.61 36.44
N ILE A 952 3.55 0.21 36.15
CA ILE A 952 2.41 1.12 36.08
C ILE A 952 1.45 0.88 37.25
N ALA A 953 1.19 1.95 37.99
CA ALA A 953 0.23 1.99 39.10
C ALA A 953 -0.32 3.41 39.22
N HIS A 954 -1.41 3.55 39.98
CA HIS A 954 -1.96 4.85 40.37
C HIS A 954 -2.29 4.85 41.87
N VAL A 955 -1.58 5.63 42.67
CA VAL A 955 -1.84 5.75 44.12
C VAL A 955 -3.23 6.33 44.37
N GLN A 956 -3.83 5.95 45.49
CA GLN A 956 -4.99 6.65 46.05
C GLN A 956 -4.51 7.49 47.25
N GLY A 957 -4.89 8.77 47.27
CA GLY A 957 -4.46 9.73 48.30
C GLY A 957 -2.99 10.15 48.19
N SER A 958 -2.35 10.41 49.33
CA SER A 958 -0.96 10.87 49.38
C SER A 958 0.03 9.85 48.79
N SER A 959 1.01 10.36 48.03
CA SER A 959 2.16 9.61 47.53
C SER A 959 3.17 9.27 48.62
N GLN A 960 3.14 9.98 49.76
CA GLN A 960 3.88 9.66 50.97
C GLN A 960 2.96 8.94 51.96
N LYS A 961 3.40 7.79 52.46
CA LYS A 961 2.68 6.98 53.45
C LYS A 961 3.27 7.20 54.85
N GLU A 962 2.45 6.98 55.87
CA GLU A 962 2.81 7.22 57.29
C GLU A 962 4.04 6.43 57.74
N ASP A 963 4.29 5.28 57.13
CA ASP A 963 5.46 4.44 57.41
C ASP A 963 6.71 4.82 56.60
N GLY A 964 6.69 5.98 55.95
CA GLY A 964 7.82 6.56 55.23
C GLY A 964 7.97 6.11 53.78
N PHE A 965 7.09 5.23 53.26
CA PHE A 965 7.10 4.87 51.84
C PHE A 965 6.70 6.06 50.96
N SER A 966 7.44 6.26 49.85
CA SER A 966 7.08 7.20 48.80
C SER A 966 7.06 6.49 47.46
N SER A 967 5.97 6.63 46.70
CA SER A 967 5.91 6.11 45.33
C SER A 967 6.97 6.74 44.42
N PHE A 968 7.31 8.02 44.62
CA PHE A 968 8.33 8.71 43.83
C PHE A 968 9.75 8.23 44.20
N PHE A 969 10.14 8.31 45.48
CA PHE A 969 11.51 7.97 45.92
C PHE A 969 11.75 6.46 46.09
N GLY A 970 10.70 5.66 46.26
CA GLY A 970 10.79 4.22 46.48
C GLY A 970 10.82 3.40 45.19
N SER A 971 10.41 3.97 44.06
CA SER A 971 10.32 3.26 42.78
C SER A 971 11.64 2.67 42.24
N PRO A 972 12.83 3.30 42.43
CA PRO A 972 14.09 2.73 41.95
C PRO A 972 14.49 1.39 42.57
N VAL A 973 13.85 0.96 43.67
CA VAL A 973 14.06 -0.40 44.17
C VAL A 973 13.68 -1.46 43.12
N ILE A 974 12.75 -1.14 42.20
CA ILE A 974 12.34 -2.03 41.11
C ILE A 974 13.51 -2.27 40.17
N SER A 975 14.09 -1.20 39.61
CA SER A 975 15.20 -1.28 38.65
C SER A 975 16.45 -1.89 39.29
N GLN A 976 16.73 -1.55 40.55
CA GLN A 976 17.83 -2.16 41.32
C GLN A 976 17.61 -3.67 41.54
N THR A 977 16.38 -4.08 41.88
CA THR A 977 16.07 -5.50 42.10
C THR A 977 16.17 -6.29 40.80
N VAL A 978 15.66 -5.74 39.69
CA VAL A 978 15.81 -6.33 38.36
C VAL A 978 17.29 -6.49 38.00
N SER A 979 18.10 -5.46 38.21
CA SER A 979 19.55 -5.49 37.95
C SER A 979 20.27 -6.54 38.80
N ASN A 980 19.89 -6.70 40.07
CA ASN A 980 20.42 -7.75 40.93
C ASN A 980 20.05 -9.15 40.41
N ILE A 981 18.78 -9.38 40.08
CA ILE A 981 18.27 -10.67 39.57
C ILE A 981 19.02 -11.10 38.30
N ILE A 982 19.23 -10.19 37.36
CA ILE A 982 19.92 -10.50 36.10
C ILE A 982 21.45 -10.63 36.25
N SER A 983 22.05 -10.00 37.27
CA SER A 983 23.49 -10.07 37.55
C SER A 983 23.93 -11.39 38.18
N LEU A 984 23.05 -12.06 38.93
CA LEU A 984 23.31 -13.36 39.61
C LEU A 984 23.49 -14.54 38.63
N LYS A 985 23.35 -14.30 37.32
CA LYS A 985 23.49 -15.30 36.26
C LYS A 985 24.65 -15.02 35.30
N ARG A 986 25.62 -14.18 35.68
CA ARG A 986 26.87 -13.97 34.93
C ARG A 986 27.84 -15.14 35.10
#